data_AF-A0A0A1TAL2-F1
#
_entry.id   AF-A0A0A1TAL2-F1
#
_cell.length_a   1.000
_cell.length_b   1.000
_cell.length_c   1.000
_cell.angle_alpha   90.00
_cell.angle_beta   90.00
_cell.angle_gamma   90.00
#
_symmetry.space_group_name_H-M   'P 1'
#
loop_
_entity.id
_entity.type
_entity.pdbx_description
1 polymer ?
#
loop_
_entity_poly.entity_id
_entity_poly.type
_entity_poly.pdbx_seq_one_letter_code
_entity_poly.pdbx_strand_id
1 'polypeptide(L)'
;MLNTLQRKKLDALDLHLDEQHRVILCKTCKFAIKPAGDRVTRHLGEKHGISRKARVGLCKLMIMLELPDPATLAPRPDNVQPHPYLEVRTCFSCKLCRFKTSSFDLISRHIPKQHREIRRPGSKGVWIRDYIDNTSSFQSWQANDITNTWRVTVASNPGSEIASIRRLAANSTDAQSNTVDPRQSLVKRLREEEMQTYIPAVANSSGKDAALSQPALMTNWMRRTRWHQTFLEADRPALVALSILPNPYQQQRPLRVQLSSGVMLESTARDEQRLHTMMGAVDRLMDRAGETIRNTDVAVRRWLRGRFPDRPYKAPFELVISTHAETQYRRLLKRCICIWVRLWHMPPTVARLVAGRTVTMEQRYALQALWCDVDWEVSVLDEDGIVLDEDESDTESDTASDTEFESGDDNDSICGNDSSSESSTFSTSSTLPTDSQSNGYTDHGSKSSTLPDNPDHQLDALLSFCLYMVKEEFHDGQANSTMIGFFSAICGLSLPDGKEYLRPAQFTTHIAGLIYCIRLIAIEATLPLREHKSIHLAARPSVGQLQLLQTMRQPYLCDGTMSSMGELLSLLAFGYAHRSAEGPSFIFEWSDDNETISWEGSGMLAMKAFRGFVHDLLRQAEALSEKLLYGWQGPPIDLSTIHDRLSNKASGYSFLNDPANKLEHAYLEVFQAASLSPLDALLRPAQNATTSGEWDTRAAAHMTTI
;
A
#
# COMPACT_ATOMS: atom_id res chain seq x y z
N MET A 1 78.88 24.14 -12.26
CA MET A 1 78.09 24.54 -13.44
C MET A 1 78.41 23.61 -14.59
N LEU A 2 77.41 23.14 -15.34
CA LEU A 2 77.62 22.29 -16.53
C LEU A 2 78.27 23.09 -17.66
N ASN A 3 79.19 22.48 -18.39
CA ASN A 3 79.74 23.09 -19.60
C ASN A 3 78.72 23.01 -20.76
N THR A 4 78.92 23.83 -21.80
CA THR A 4 78.00 23.93 -22.96
C THR A 4 77.79 22.59 -23.67
N LEU A 5 78.82 21.72 -23.69
CA LEU A 5 78.74 20.40 -24.30
C LEU A 5 77.85 19.43 -23.49
N GLN A 6 77.93 19.48 -22.17
CA GLN A 6 77.10 18.68 -21.28
C GLN A 6 75.63 19.10 -21.33
N ARG A 7 75.34 20.41 -21.45
CA ARG A 7 73.96 20.90 -21.64
C ARG A 7 73.36 20.42 -22.97
N LYS A 8 74.09 20.57 -24.08
CA LYS A 8 73.66 20.03 -25.39
C LYS A 8 73.41 18.52 -25.35
N LYS A 9 74.19 17.78 -24.55
CA LYS A 9 74.01 16.33 -24.38
C LYS A 9 72.75 15.97 -23.58
N LEU A 10 72.39 16.74 -22.55
CA LEU A 10 71.14 16.54 -21.83
C LEU A 10 69.93 16.86 -22.72
N ASP A 11 69.99 17.98 -23.45
CA ASP A 11 68.93 18.37 -24.38
C ASP A 11 68.72 17.34 -25.49
N ALA A 12 69.80 16.76 -26.06
CA ALA A 12 69.71 15.70 -27.06
C ALA A 12 69.11 14.38 -26.52
N LEU A 13 68.98 14.23 -25.20
CA LEU A 13 68.38 13.08 -24.53
C LEU A 13 67.01 13.41 -23.93
N ASP A 14 66.41 14.55 -24.31
CA ASP A 14 65.16 15.08 -23.76
C ASP A 14 65.16 15.21 -22.23
N LEU A 15 66.33 15.52 -21.66
CA LEU A 15 66.49 15.82 -20.24
C LEU A 15 66.67 17.32 -20.02
N HIS A 16 65.99 17.86 -19.01
CA HIS A 16 66.14 19.25 -18.58
C HIS A 16 66.63 19.30 -17.13
N LEU A 17 67.77 19.95 -16.90
CA LEU A 17 68.23 20.24 -15.54
C LEU A 17 67.67 21.60 -15.10
N ASP A 18 66.78 21.58 -14.12
CA ASP A 18 66.39 22.79 -13.40
C ASP A 18 67.46 23.10 -12.35
N GLU A 19 68.29 24.11 -12.64
CA GLU A 19 69.38 24.54 -11.76
C GLU A 19 68.88 25.23 -10.48
N GLN A 20 67.67 25.81 -10.50
CA GLN A 20 67.08 26.50 -9.35
C GLN A 20 66.61 25.52 -8.29
N HIS A 21 65.91 24.46 -8.70
CA HIS A 21 65.38 23.44 -7.80
C HIS A 21 66.26 22.19 -7.71
N ARG A 22 67.41 22.19 -8.41
CA ARG A 22 68.39 21.10 -8.49
C ARG A 22 67.73 19.75 -8.82
N VAL A 23 66.97 19.70 -9.91
CA VAL A 23 66.24 18.49 -10.32
C VAL A 23 66.38 18.20 -11.81
N ILE A 24 66.47 16.92 -12.18
CA ILE A 24 66.53 16.47 -13.56
C ILE A 24 65.16 15.98 -14.01
N LEU A 25 64.61 16.60 -15.06
CA LEU A 25 63.28 16.35 -15.60
C LEU A 25 63.37 15.66 -16.96
N CYS A 26 62.47 14.72 -17.21
CA CYS A 26 62.26 14.21 -18.56
C CYS A 26 61.25 15.08 -19.30
N LYS A 27 61.63 15.68 -20.43
CA LYS A 27 60.74 16.52 -21.23
C LYS A 27 59.58 15.72 -21.83
N THR A 28 59.81 14.44 -22.13
CA THR A 28 58.84 13.53 -22.74
C THR A 28 57.87 12.95 -21.74
N CYS A 29 58.36 12.47 -20.60
CA CYS A 29 57.52 11.91 -19.53
C CYS A 29 56.93 12.95 -18.57
N LYS A 30 57.42 14.21 -18.62
CA LYS A 30 56.89 15.35 -17.86
C LYS A 30 56.93 15.18 -16.32
N PHE A 31 57.95 14.50 -15.80
CA PHE A 31 58.23 14.39 -14.35
C PHE A 31 59.73 14.31 -14.04
N ALA A 32 60.09 14.48 -12.78
CA ALA A 32 61.46 14.39 -12.27
C ALA A 32 61.94 12.95 -12.06
N ILE A 33 63.13 12.64 -12.56
CA ILE A 33 63.73 11.31 -12.39
C ILE A 33 64.70 11.33 -11.22
N LYS A 34 64.61 10.32 -10.34
CA LYS A 34 65.58 10.14 -9.24
C LYS A 34 66.99 9.92 -9.82
N PRO A 35 67.98 10.76 -9.47
CA PRO A 35 69.32 10.77 -10.05
C PRO A 35 70.26 9.66 -9.51
N ALA A 36 69.78 8.81 -8.60
CA ALA A 36 70.59 7.79 -7.94
C ALA A 36 71.02 6.65 -8.90
N GLY A 37 72.33 6.39 -8.97
CA GLY A 37 72.91 5.28 -9.72
C GLY A 37 72.73 5.42 -11.24
N ASP A 38 72.24 4.36 -11.88
CA ASP A 38 71.97 4.30 -13.32
C ASP A 38 70.50 4.57 -13.67
N ARG A 39 69.68 5.03 -12.72
CA ARG A 39 68.21 5.16 -12.89
C ARG A 39 67.80 6.07 -14.04
N VAL A 40 68.45 7.22 -14.20
CA VAL A 40 68.19 8.15 -15.32
C VAL A 40 68.53 7.47 -16.64
N THR A 41 69.68 6.81 -16.69
CA THR A 41 70.15 6.04 -17.83
C THR A 41 69.16 4.93 -18.17
N ARG A 42 68.74 4.13 -17.19
CA ARG A 42 67.78 3.03 -17.34
C ARG A 42 66.42 3.51 -17.80
N HIS A 43 65.88 4.58 -17.22
CA HIS A 43 64.63 5.21 -17.65
C HIS A 43 64.66 5.57 -19.15
N LEU A 44 65.73 6.22 -19.62
CA LEU A 44 65.90 6.55 -21.04
C LEU A 44 65.99 5.29 -21.93
N GLY A 45 66.57 4.20 -21.44
CA GLY A 45 66.66 2.94 -22.17
C GLY A 45 65.33 2.20 -22.26
N GLU A 46 64.62 2.09 -21.13
CA GLU A 46 63.40 1.29 -21.00
C GLU A 46 62.15 2.04 -21.48
N LYS A 47 62.02 3.35 -21.21
CA LYS A 47 60.83 4.14 -21.56
C LYS A 47 60.94 4.85 -22.90
N HIS A 48 62.15 5.16 -23.36
CA HIS A 48 62.38 5.90 -24.61
C HIS A 48 63.21 5.13 -25.64
N GLY A 49 63.63 3.89 -25.36
CA GLY A 49 64.37 3.06 -26.31
C GLY A 49 65.77 3.60 -26.68
N ILE A 50 66.33 4.53 -25.91
CA ILE A 50 67.59 5.18 -26.27
C ILE A 50 68.76 4.19 -26.14
N SER A 51 69.56 4.07 -27.19
CA SER A 51 70.68 3.12 -27.24
C SER A 51 71.73 3.36 -26.14
N ARG A 52 72.45 2.29 -25.75
CA ARG A 52 73.51 2.38 -24.72
C ARG A 52 74.65 3.31 -25.15
N LYS A 53 74.96 3.38 -26.46
CA LYS A 53 75.98 4.27 -27.03
C LYS A 53 75.66 5.75 -26.84
N ALA A 54 74.39 6.14 -27.01
CA ALA A 54 73.95 7.53 -26.84
C ALA A 54 73.96 7.98 -25.35
N ARG A 55 73.82 7.04 -24.41
CA ARG A 55 73.76 7.33 -22.96
C ARG A 55 75.11 7.23 -22.23
N VAL A 56 76.21 6.95 -22.94
CA VAL A 56 77.54 6.78 -22.33
C VAL A 56 77.95 8.05 -21.58
N GLY A 57 78.43 7.90 -20.34
CA GLY A 57 78.90 9.01 -19.50
C GLY A 57 77.81 9.78 -18.76
N LEU A 58 76.52 9.47 -18.97
CA LEU A 58 75.41 10.12 -18.26
C LEU A 58 75.41 9.80 -16.76
N CYS A 59 75.72 8.56 -16.35
CA CYS A 59 75.83 8.20 -14.93
C CYS A 59 76.90 9.05 -14.22
N LYS A 60 78.07 9.25 -14.85
CA LYS A 60 79.14 10.09 -14.29
C LYS A 60 78.69 11.54 -14.14
N LEU A 61 77.88 12.05 -15.08
CA LEU A 61 77.29 13.38 -15.00
C LEU A 61 76.31 13.50 -13.83
N MET A 62 75.45 12.50 -13.60
CA MET A 62 74.49 12.51 -12.49
C MET A 62 75.18 12.43 -11.13
N ILE A 63 76.24 11.63 -11.01
CA ILE A 63 77.08 11.56 -9.80
C ILE A 63 77.73 12.92 -9.51
N MET A 64 78.26 13.59 -10.52
CA MET A 64 78.89 14.92 -10.38
C MET A 64 77.92 16.02 -9.94
N LEU A 65 76.64 15.92 -10.30
CA LEU A 65 75.64 16.96 -9.99
C LEU A 65 75.06 16.86 -8.57
N GLU A 66 75.26 15.73 -7.87
CA GLU A 66 74.79 15.46 -6.50
C GLU A 66 73.35 15.95 -6.25
N LEU A 67 72.45 15.60 -7.16
CA LEU A 67 71.06 16.07 -7.13
C LEU A 67 70.27 15.33 -6.03
N PRO A 68 69.44 16.03 -5.24
CA PRO A 68 68.58 15.42 -4.21
C PRO A 68 67.50 14.51 -4.80
N ASP A 69 66.88 13.70 -3.94
CA ASP A 69 65.73 12.87 -4.33
C ASP A 69 64.50 13.75 -4.59
N PRO A 70 63.86 13.67 -5.78
CA PRO A 70 62.64 14.41 -6.07
C PRO A 70 61.50 14.21 -5.05
N ALA A 71 61.46 13.07 -4.34
CA ALA A 71 60.47 12.81 -3.28
C ALA A 71 60.62 13.73 -2.06
N THR A 72 61.84 14.26 -1.83
CA THR A 72 62.20 15.06 -0.66
C THR A 72 62.21 16.56 -0.94
N LEU A 73 61.98 16.95 -2.20
CA LEU A 73 61.94 18.35 -2.62
C LEU A 73 60.65 19.01 -2.16
N ALA A 74 60.78 20.24 -1.63
CA ALA A 74 59.62 21.06 -1.32
C ALA A 74 58.81 21.37 -2.60
N PRO A 75 57.47 21.39 -2.52
CA PRO A 75 56.64 21.84 -3.62
C PRO A 75 56.93 23.31 -3.94
N ARG A 76 56.77 23.72 -5.21
CA ARG A 76 56.86 25.14 -5.59
C ARG A 76 55.73 25.95 -4.91
N PRO A 77 55.85 27.27 -4.80
CA PRO A 77 54.76 28.08 -4.23
C PRO A 77 53.47 27.96 -5.04
N ASP A 78 52.33 27.97 -4.34
CA ASP A 78 51.00 27.97 -4.96
C ASP A 78 50.78 29.22 -5.83
N ASN A 79 50.06 29.05 -6.94
CA ASN A 79 49.66 30.06 -7.92
C ASN A 79 50.76 30.61 -8.84
N VAL A 80 51.92 29.96 -8.86
CA VAL A 80 52.99 30.25 -9.82
C VAL A 80 52.65 29.68 -11.19
N GLN A 81 53.22 30.24 -12.27
CA GLN A 81 53.08 29.69 -13.61
C GLN A 81 53.56 28.23 -13.74
N PRO A 82 52.92 27.44 -14.63
CA PRO A 82 53.27 26.03 -14.82
C PRO A 82 54.73 25.87 -15.20
N HIS A 83 55.41 24.92 -14.56
CA HIS A 83 56.73 24.50 -14.99
C HIS A 83 56.61 23.87 -16.40
N PRO A 84 57.33 24.35 -17.44
CA PRO A 84 57.14 23.93 -18.83
C PRO A 84 57.37 22.44 -19.10
N TYR A 85 58.18 21.80 -18.25
CA TYR A 85 58.59 20.40 -18.39
C TYR A 85 57.93 19.46 -17.37
N LEU A 86 56.91 19.91 -16.63
CA LEU A 86 56.11 19.06 -15.73
C LEU A 86 54.65 18.97 -16.21
N GLU A 87 54.01 17.84 -15.92
CA GLU A 87 52.62 17.59 -16.29
C GLU A 87 51.67 18.41 -15.41
N VAL A 88 50.78 19.19 -16.04
CA VAL A 88 49.69 19.89 -15.34
C VAL A 88 48.53 18.93 -15.20
N ARG A 89 48.01 18.75 -13.99
CA ARG A 89 46.95 17.80 -13.69
C ARG A 89 45.77 18.47 -12.98
N THR A 90 44.57 18.02 -13.32
CA THR A 90 43.36 18.31 -12.56
C THR A 90 43.23 17.30 -11.42
N CYS A 91 42.93 17.77 -10.21
CA CYS A 91 42.66 16.89 -9.09
C CYS A 91 41.45 17.39 -8.30
N PHE A 92 40.73 16.46 -7.70
CA PHE A 92 39.64 16.77 -6.79
C PHE A 92 40.22 17.06 -5.41
N SER A 93 39.85 18.19 -4.84
CA SER A 93 40.22 18.55 -3.46
C SER A 93 38.99 18.75 -2.61
N CYS A 94 39.06 18.32 -1.35
CA CYS A 94 37.99 18.53 -0.40
C CYS A 94 38.03 20.00 0.06
N LYS A 95 36.90 20.71 0.05
CA LYS A 95 36.85 22.09 0.57
C LYS A 95 36.92 22.15 2.11
N LEU A 96 36.71 21.02 2.78
CA LEU A 96 36.62 20.92 4.24
C LEU A 96 37.93 20.47 4.90
N CYS A 97 38.80 19.78 4.15
CA CYS A 97 40.08 19.31 4.65
C CYS A 97 41.14 19.28 3.56
N ARG A 98 42.38 18.91 3.91
CA ARG A 98 43.52 18.89 2.97
C ARG A 98 43.55 17.66 2.04
N PHE A 99 42.50 16.85 2.00
CA PHE A 99 42.47 15.65 1.16
C PHE A 99 42.37 16.01 -0.33
N LYS A 100 43.23 15.39 -1.14
CA LYS A 100 43.29 15.55 -2.60
C LYS A 100 43.39 14.18 -3.27
N THR A 101 42.80 14.02 -4.44
CA THR A 101 42.88 12.78 -5.22
C THR A 101 42.61 13.04 -6.70
N SER A 102 43.15 12.18 -7.58
CA SER A 102 42.83 12.17 -9.01
C SER A 102 41.52 11.42 -9.32
N SER A 103 40.94 10.70 -8.35
CA SER A 103 39.75 9.88 -8.55
C SER A 103 38.52 10.47 -7.86
N PHE A 104 37.46 10.68 -8.63
CA PHE A 104 36.17 11.14 -8.12
C PHE A 104 35.56 10.16 -7.10
N ASP A 105 35.70 8.85 -7.31
CA ASP A 105 35.16 7.82 -6.43
C ASP A 105 35.82 7.82 -5.05
N LEU A 106 37.11 8.17 -5.01
CA LEU A 106 37.86 8.26 -3.75
C LEU A 106 37.43 9.49 -2.96
N ILE A 107 37.23 10.65 -3.61
CA ILE A 107 36.79 11.86 -2.89
C ILE A 107 35.32 11.76 -2.44
N SER A 108 34.46 11.16 -3.26
CA SER A 108 33.05 10.94 -2.93
C SER A 108 32.87 9.97 -1.76
N ARG A 109 33.78 9.00 -1.59
CA ARG A 109 33.81 8.11 -0.42
C ARG A 109 34.52 8.75 0.78
N HIS A 110 35.48 9.64 0.55
CA HIS A 110 36.20 10.35 1.61
C HIS A 110 35.26 11.25 2.42
N ILE A 111 34.44 12.07 1.76
CA ILE A 111 33.57 13.05 2.42
C ILE A 111 32.67 12.43 3.49
N PRO A 112 31.82 11.43 3.19
CA PRO A 112 30.98 10.81 4.23
C PRO A 112 31.78 10.02 5.27
N LYS A 113 33.03 9.62 4.99
CA LYS A 113 33.86 8.87 5.96
C LYS A 113 34.53 9.80 6.98
N GLN A 114 35.06 10.93 6.54
CA GLN A 114 35.83 11.87 7.36
C GLN A 114 35.00 13.07 7.85
N HIS A 115 33.93 13.43 7.13
CA HIS A 115 33.00 14.51 7.47
C HIS A 115 31.61 13.90 7.73
N ARG A 116 31.45 13.28 8.90
CA ARG A 116 30.25 12.50 9.26
C ARG A 116 28.98 13.37 9.33
N GLU A 117 29.12 14.67 9.61
CA GLU A 117 28.00 15.63 9.56
C GLU A 117 27.36 15.79 8.17
N ILE A 118 27.98 15.27 7.09
CA ILE A 118 27.48 15.36 5.70
C ILE A 118 26.86 14.02 5.24
N ARG A 119 26.68 13.05 6.14
CA ARG A 119 26.06 11.76 5.80
C ARG A 119 24.54 11.87 5.63
N ARG A 120 24.14 11.91 4.35
CA ARG A 120 22.80 11.66 3.77
C ARG A 120 21.89 12.90 3.68
N PRO A 121 21.03 12.98 2.64
CA PRO A 121 20.07 14.06 2.47
C PRO A 121 18.94 13.87 3.50
N GLY A 122 19.15 14.37 4.71
CA GLY A 122 18.11 14.51 5.72
C GLY A 122 17.94 15.98 6.07
N SER A 123 16.71 16.49 5.94
CA SER A 123 16.15 17.81 6.34
C SER A 123 16.90 19.12 5.98
N LYS A 124 18.19 19.10 5.62
CA LYS A 124 19.00 20.30 5.33
C LYS A 124 19.59 20.35 3.91
N GLY A 125 19.26 19.40 3.05
CA GLY A 125 19.47 19.54 1.59
C GLY A 125 20.91 19.69 1.07
N VAL A 126 21.95 19.36 1.84
CA VAL A 126 23.33 19.59 1.40
C VAL A 126 23.92 18.38 0.69
N TRP A 127 24.44 18.58 -0.53
CA TRP A 127 24.96 17.51 -1.38
C TRP A 127 26.49 17.41 -1.26
N ILE A 128 27.02 16.18 -1.32
CA ILE A 128 28.47 15.89 -1.22
C ILE A 128 29.29 16.71 -2.23
N ARG A 129 28.70 17.04 -3.38
CA ARG A 129 29.34 17.76 -4.49
C ARG A 129 29.71 19.20 -4.16
N ASP A 130 28.95 19.87 -3.30
CA ASP A 130 29.20 21.27 -2.95
C ASP A 130 30.54 21.44 -2.21
N TYR A 131 31.03 20.36 -1.62
CA TYR A 131 32.27 20.28 -0.85
C TYR A 131 33.48 19.75 -1.63
N ILE A 132 33.35 19.58 -2.95
CA ILE A 132 34.45 19.18 -3.85
C ILE A 132 34.87 20.40 -4.69
N ASP A 133 36.17 20.73 -4.71
CA ASP A 133 36.76 21.64 -5.69
C ASP A 133 37.44 20.82 -6.79
N ASN A 134 36.97 21.01 -8.03
CA ASN A 134 37.49 20.40 -9.25
C ASN A 134 38.13 21.43 -10.21
N THR A 135 38.23 22.70 -9.81
CA THR A 135 38.68 23.80 -10.68
C THR A 135 40.19 24.07 -10.57
N SER A 136 40.84 23.50 -9.56
CA SER A 136 42.26 23.74 -9.28
C SER A 136 43.16 22.80 -10.10
N SER A 137 44.08 23.39 -10.88
CA SER A 137 45.17 22.67 -11.57
C SER A 137 46.42 22.63 -10.70
N PHE A 138 47.11 21.49 -10.69
CA PHE A 138 48.30 21.26 -9.87
C PHE A 138 49.45 20.67 -10.69
N GLN A 139 50.68 20.84 -10.18
CA GLN A 139 51.88 20.13 -10.63
C GLN A 139 52.56 19.48 -9.42
N SER A 140 53.33 18.42 -9.67
CA SER A 140 54.22 17.79 -8.69
C SER A 140 55.54 17.40 -9.36
N TRP A 141 56.58 17.22 -8.55
CA TRP A 141 57.89 16.78 -9.05
C TRP A 141 57.84 15.34 -9.57
N GLN A 142 57.07 14.46 -8.93
CA GLN A 142 56.99 13.05 -9.26
C GLN A 142 55.72 12.70 -10.04
N ALA A 143 55.81 11.66 -10.87
CA ALA A 143 54.63 11.07 -11.51
C ALA A 143 53.64 10.57 -10.45
N ASN A 144 52.38 10.98 -10.56
CA ASN A 144 51.28 10.53 -9.68
C ASN A 144 51.41 10.88 -8.19
N ASP A 145 52.32 11.80 -7.81
CA ASP A 145 52.34 12.31 -6.44
C ASP A 145 51.27 13.39 -6.26
N ILE A 146 50.28 13.08 -5.42
CA ILE A 146 49.16 13.96 -5.05
C ILE A 146 49.41 14.69 -3.73
N THR A 147 50.39 14.23 -2.94
CA THR A 147 50.68 14.73 -1.58
C THR A 147 51.57 15.97 -1.62
N ASN A 148 52.61 15.97 -2.45
CA ASN A 148 53.51 17.12 -2.63
C ASN A 148 53.16 17.89 -3.92
N THR A 149 51.94 18.42 -3.98
CA THR A 149 51.41 19.18 -5.12
C THR A 149 51.28 20.67 -4.81
N TRP A 150 51.56 21.52 -5.80
CA TRP A 150 51.31 22.97 -5.73
C TRP A 150 50.32 23.43 -6.80
N ARG A 151 49.51 24.43 -6.47
CA ARG A 151 48.51 25.00 -7.38
C ARG A 151 49.20 25.83 -8.45
N VAL A 152 48.70 25.74 -9.68
CA VAL A 152 49.29 26.45 -10.83
C VAL A 152 48.24 27.35 -11.49
N THR A 153 48.65 28.56 -11.83
CA THR A 153 47.84 29.49 -12.64
C THR A 153 48.05 29.20 -14.12
N VAL A 154 47.13 28.45 -14.72
CA VAL A 154 47.11 28.23 -16.17
C VAL A 154 46.47 29.45 -16.84
N ALA A 155 47.22 30.16 -17.69
CA ALA A 155 46.65 31.19 -18.55
C ALA A 155 45.63 30.54 -19.49
N SER A 156 44.42 31.10 -19.54
CA SER A 156 43.28 30.54 -20.27
C SER A 156 43.59 30.41 -21.76
N ASN A 157 44.03 29.23 -22.21
CA ASN A 157 43.99 28.86 -23.62
C ASN A 157 42.52 28.64 -24.02
N PRO A 158 42.05 29.16 -25.17
CA PRO A 158 40.63 29.11 -25.57
C PRO A 158 40.03 27.70 -25.77
N GLY A 159 40.83 26.63 -25.67
CA GLY A 159 40.42 25.24 -25.95
C GLY A 159 40.62 24.24 -24.80
N SER A 160 40.88 24.68 -23.57
CA SER A 160 40.98 23.77 -22.41
C SER A 160 39.68 23.78 -21.60
N GLU A 161 39.21 22.61 -21.17
CA GLU A 161 38.00 22.39 -20.33
C GLU A 161 37.87 23.35 -19.14
N ILE A 162 38.99 23.89 -18.64
CA ILE A 162 39.05 24.84 -17.53
C ILE A 162 38.46 26.22 -17.90
N ALA A 163 38.54 26.64 -19.17
CA ALA A 163 37.95 27.88 -19.67
C ALA A 163 36.42 27.76 -19.89
N SER A 164 35.90 26.54 -20.01
CA SER A 164 34.46 26.24 -20.08
C SER A 164 33.81 26.37 -18.70
N ILE A 165 34.50 25.89 -17.65
CA ILE A 165 34.00 25.90 -16.26
C ILE A 165 34.07 27.30 -15.64
N ARG A 166 35.13 28.10 -15.92
CA ARG A 166 35.20 29.50 -15.45
C ARG A 166 34.16 30.42 -16.08
N ARG A 167 33.73 30.16 -17.33
CA ARG A 167 32.68 30.94 -18.01
C ARG A 167 31.30 30.74 -17.37
N LEU A 168 31.04 29.57 -16.80
CA LEU A 168 29.75 29.24 -16.16
C LEU A 168 29.56 29.88 -14.77
N ALA A 169 30.65 30.27 -14.10
CA ALA A 169 30.58 30.92 -12.79
C ALA A 169 30.57 32.46 -12.85
N ALA A 170 30.94 33.06 -13.99
CA ALA A 170 31.14 34.51 -14.11
C ALA A 170 30.10 35.22 -15.02
N ASN A 171 29.29 34.50 -15.78
CA ASN A 171 28.33 35.12 -16.71
C ASN A 171 26.91 35.14 -16.15
N SER A 172 26.70 35.97 -15.13
CA SER A 172 25.43 36.63 -14.87
C SER A 172 25.59 38.11 -15.22
N THR A 173 25.79 38.42 -16.51
CA THR A 173 25.43 39.69 -17.18
C THR A 173 26.05 39.71 -18.59
N ASP A 174 25.16 39.82 -19.57
CA ASP A 174 25.28 40.38 -20.92
C ASP A 174 26.25 39.83 -22.00
N ALA A 175 25.56 39.41 -23.08
CA ALA A 175 25.74 39.72 -24.51
C ALA A 175 26.81 39.00 -25.38
N GLN A 176 26.25 38.34 -26.40
CA GLN A 176 26.73 38.02 -27.75
C GLN A 176 28.20 37.61 -27.98
N SER A 177 28.40 36.31 -28.26
CA SER A 177 29.39 35.84 -29.24
C SER A 177 28.92 34.55 -29.93
N ASN A 178 28.63 34.64 -31.23
CA ASN A 178 28.20 33.55 -32.10
C ASN A 178 29.34 32.57 -32.38
N THR A 179 29.57 31.62 -31.47
CA THR A 179 30.18 30.32 -31.79
C THR A 179 29.25 29.24 -31.24
N VAL A 180 28.56 28.53 -32.13
CA VAL A 180 27.57 27.52 -31.74
C VAL A 180 28.29 26.37 -31.04
N ASP A 181 28.00 26.15 -29.77
CA ASP A 181 28.53 25.04 -28.97
C ASP A 181 28.12 23.71 -29.66
N PRO A 182 29.07 22.83 -30.05
CA PRO A 182 28.80 21.53 -30.67
C PRO A 182 27.84 20.65 -29.87
N ARG A 183 27.76 20.88 -28.56
CA ARG A 183 26.82 20.19 -27.67
C ARG A 183 25.40 20.69 -27.83
N GLN A 184 25.22 22.01 -27.94
CA GLN A 184 23.90 22.62 -28.15
C GLN A 184 23.30 22.22 -29.50
N SER A 185 24.13 22.10 -30.55
CA SER A 185 23.67 21.65 -31.87
C SER A 185 23.29 20.16 -31.89
N LEU A 186 23.94 19.31 -31.08
CA LEU A 186 23.54 17.91 -30.91
C LEU A 186 22.21 17.77 -30.17
N VAL A 187 22.03 18.50 -29.04
CA VAL A 187 20.77 18.50 -28.29
C VAL A 187 19.60 18.97 -29.15
N LYS A 188 19.83 20.00 -29.98
CA LYS A 188 18.81 20.51 -30.90
C LYS A 188 18.38 19.46 -31.93
N ARG A 189 19.32 18.70 -32.50
CA ARG A 189 19.02 17.61 -33.46
C ARG A 189 18.22 16.47 -32.82
N LEU A 190 18.62 16.01 -31.63
CA LEU A 190 17.91 14.96 -30.89
C LEU A 190 16.47 15.37 -30.55
N ARG A 191 16.27 16.65 -30.19
CA ARG A 191 14.95 17.22 -29.92
C ARG A 191 14.07 17.24 -31.19
N GLU A 192 14.64 17.61 -32.33
CA GLU A 192 13.93 17.63 -33.62
C GLU A 192 13.57 16.20 -34.09
N GLU A 193 14.46 15.21 -33.91
CA GLU A 193 14.21 13.80 -34.24
C GLU A 193 13.07 13.19 -33.41
N GLU A 194 12.98 13.49 -32.11
CA GLU A 194 11.89 13.01 -31.24
C GLU A 194 10.55 13.66 -31.57
N MET A 195 10.54 14.96 -31.84
CA MET A 195 9.33 15.67 -32.27
C MET A 195 8.76 15.11 -33.59
N GLN A 196 9.60 14.48 -34.42
CA GLN A 196 9.21 13.81 -35.67
C GLN A 196 8.68 12.38 -35.47
N THR A 197 9.03 11.71 -34.37
CA THR A 197 8.76 10.27 -34.12
C THR A 197 7.49 10.03 -33.28
N TYR A 198 6.97 11.08 -32.63
CA TYR A 198 5.82 10.99 -31.74
C TYR A 198 4.51 10.63 -32.49
N ILE A 199 3.98 9.43 -32.23
CA ILE A 199 2.67 8.92 -32.66
C ILE A 199 1.86 8.61 -31.40
N PRO A 200 0.66 9.17 -31.18
CA PRO A 200 -0.13 8.90 -29.98
C PRO A 200 -0.69 7.47 -30.01
N ALA A 201 -0.18 6.60 -29.14
CA ALA A 201 -0.75 5.28 -28.88
C ALA A 201 -1.97 5.41 -27.95
N VAL A 202 -3.11 5.85 -28.49
CA VAL A 202 -4.40 5.84 -27.79
C VAL A 202 -5.40 5.02 -28.59
N ALA A 203 -5.38 3.70 -28.39
CA ALA A 203 -6.55 2.83 -28.56
C ALA A 203 -6.23 1.42 -28.04
N ASN A 204 -7.12 0.92 -27.19
CA ASN A 204 -7.28 -0.47 -26.75
C ASN A 204 -6.45 -0.94 -25.54
N SER A 205 -6.91 -0.56 -24.34
CA SER A 205 -6.85 -1.47 -23.19
C SER A 205 -8.23 -1.59 -22.56
N SER A 206 -8.84 -2.76 -22.78
CA SER A 206 -10.09 -3.18 -22.13
C SER A 206 -9.81 -3.46 -20.65
N GLY A 207 -10.63 -2.90 -19.78
CA GLY A 207 -10.50 -2.97 -18.33
C GLY A 207 -10.60 -4.40 -17.79
N LYS A 208 -9.46 -4.92 -17.35
CA LYS A 208 -9.38 -5.96 -16.32
C LYS A 208 -8.36 -5.49 -15.31
N ASP A 209 -8.73 -5.48 -14.03
CA ASP A 209 -7.81 -5.16 -12.95
C ASP A 209 -6.59 -6.09 -13.01
N ALA A 210 -5.47 -5.54 -13.46
CA ALA A 210 -4.23 -6.30 -13.66
C ALA A 210 -3.72 -6.95 -12.36
N ALA A 211 -4.05 -6.37 -11.20
CA ALA A 211 -3.71 -6.89 -9.88
C ALA A 211 -4.47 -8.16 -9.49
N LEU A 212 -5.73 -8.32 -9.93
CA LEU A 212 -6.54 -9.53 -9.66
C LEU A 212 -6.22 -10.68 -10.64
N SER A 213 -5.57 -10.37 -11.75
CA SER A 213 -5.17 -11.35 -12.76
C SER A 213 -3.83 -12.02 -12.44
N GLN A 214 -3.06 -11.50 -11.48
CA GLN A 214 -1.77 -12.04 -11.07
C GLN A 214 -1.83 -12.58 -9.62
N PRO A 215 -1.80 -13.91 -9.41
CA PRO A 215 -1.88 -14.52 -8.07
C PRO A 215 -0.82 -14.01 -7.07
N ALA A 216 0.33 -13.54 -7.58
CA ALA A 216 1.42 -12.98 -6.78
C ALA A 216 1.09 -11.63 -6.14
N LEU A 217 0.20 -10.83 -6.76
CA LEU A 217 -0.18 -9.50 -6.30
C LEU A 217 -1.40 -9.50 -5.37
N MET A 218 -2.01 -10.67 -5.13
CA MET A 218 -3.16 -10.81 -4.24
C MET A 218 -2.74 -10.79 -2.77
N THR A 219 -3.55 -10.15 -1.91
CA THR A 219 -3.37 -10.23 -0.46
C THR A 219 -3.63 -11.65 0.06
N ASN A 220 -3.05 -12.00 1.21
CA ASN A 220 -3.36 -13.29 1.86
C ASN A 220 -4.85 -13.43 2.18
N TRP A 221 -5.50 -12.32 2.53
CA TRP A 221 -6.95 -12.25 2.70
C TRP A 221 -7.70 -12.64 1.42
N MET A 222 -7.39 -12.01 0.29
CA MET A 222 -8.04 -12.33 -0.99
C MET A 222 -7.75 -13.76 -1.48
N ARG A 223 -6.58 -14.32 -1.14
CA ARG A 223 -6.26 -15.73 -1.40
C ARG A 223 -7.09 -16.68 -0.52
N ARG A 224 -7.33 -16.33 0.75
CA ARG A 224 -8.12 -17.14 1.70
C ARG A 224 -9.62 -17.11 1.38
N THR A 225 -10.17 -15.94 1.07
CA THR A 225 -11.62 -15.78 0.81
C THR A 225 -12.00 -16.23 -0.60
N ARG A 226 -11.07 -16.15 -1.56
CA ARG A 226 -11.29 -16.49 -2.98
C ARG A 226 -12.49 -15.78 -3.61
N TRP A 227 -12.84 -14.58 -3.14
CA TRP A 227 -13.98 -13.84 -3.66
C TRP A 227 -13.84 -13.50 -5.15
N HIS A 228 -12.62 -13.23 -5.61
CA HIS A 228 -12.32 -13.03 -7.03
C HIS A 228 -12.74 -14.23 -7.92
N GLN A 229 -12.68 -15.47 -7.39
CA GLN A 229 -13.16 -16.67 -8.09
C GLN A 229 -14.65 -16.86 -7.89
N THR A 230 -15.14 -16.69 -6.65
CA THR A 230 -16.56 -16.86 -6.30
C THR A 230 -17.47 -15.95 -7.13
N PHE A 231 -17.02 -14.72 -7.41
CA PHE A 231 -17.78 -13.72 -8.15
C PHE A 231 -17.30 -13.50 -9.58
N LEU A 232 -16.47 -14.40 -10.13
CA LEU A 232 -15.92 -14.24 -11.49
C LEU A 232 -17.02 -14.16 -12.55
N GLU A 233 -18.06 -14.99 -12.40
CA GLU A 233 -19.20 -15.08 -13.32
C GLU A 233 -20.47 -14.42 -12.76
N ALA A 234 -20.38 -13.76 -11.60
CA ALA A 234 -21.53 -13.22 -10.89
C ALA A 234 -21.68 -11.70 -11.10
N ASP A 235 -22.92 -11.22 -11.07
CA ASP A 235 -23.24 -9.80 -11.10
C ASP A 235 -23.25 -9.24 -9.66
N ARG A 236 -22.09 -8.73 -9.22
CA ARG A 236 -21.87 -8.25 -7.85
C ARG A 236 -22.87 -7.15 -7.41
N PRO A 237 -23.09 -6.06 -8.18
CA PRO A 237 -24.12 -5.08 -7.85
C PRO A 237 -25.50 -5.70 -7.65
N ALA A 238 -25.90 -6.63 -8.52
CA ALA A 238 -27.20 -7.27 -8.41
C ALA A 238 -27.31 -8.18 -7.18
N LEU A 239 -26.25 -8.92 -6.81
CA LEU A 239 -26.23 -9.70 -5.58
C LEU A 239 -26.38 -8.82 -4.34
N VAL A 240 -25.72 -7.67 -4.30
CA VAL A 240 -25.86 -6.72 -3.20
C VAL A 240 -27.30 -6.20 -3.13
N ALA A 241 -27.87 -5.75 -4.25
CA ALA A 241 -29.23 -5.25 -4.32
C ALA A 241 -30.29 -6.30 -3.94
N LEU A 242 -30.12 -7.55 -4.38
CA LEU A 242 -31.02 -8.66 -4.04
C LEU A 242 -30.92 -9.10 -2.58
N SER A 243 -29.89 -8.67 -1.84
CA SER A 243 -29.80 -8.93 -0.41
C SER A 243 -30.52 -7.89 0.46
N ILE A 244 -30.96 -6.76 -0.09
CA ILE A 244 -31.56 -5.65 0.68
C ILE A 244 -32.91 -6.06 1.27
N LEU A 245 -33.25 -5.56 2.46
CA LEU A 245 -34.54 -5.89 3.10
C LEU A 245 -35.72 -5.21 2.37
N PRO A 246 -36.91 -5.83 2.35
CA PRO A 246 -38.12 -5.18 1.87
C PRO A 246 -38.42 -3.90 2.66
N ASN A 247 -38.69 -2.81 1.95
CA ASN A 247 -38.93 -1.51 2.59
C ASN A 247 -40.34 -1.47 3.24
N PRO A 248 -40.45 -1.19 4.56
CA PRO A 248 -41.73 -1.16 5.27
C PRO A 248 -42.68 -0.04 4.80
N TYR A 249 -42.15 1.03 4.22
CA TYR A 249 -42.94 2.18 3.73
C TYR A 249 -43.29 2.06 2.24
N GLN A 250 -42.74 1.06 1.54
CA GLN A 250 -42.96 0.83 0.11
C GLN A 250 -43.56 -0.55 -0.16
N GLN A 251 -44.32 -1.11 0.79
CA GLN A 251 -44.91 -2.47 0.76
C GLN A 251 -45.72 -2.81 -0.52
N GLN A 252 -46.06 -1.84 -1.37
CA GLN A 252 -46.77 -2.04 -2.64
C GLN A 252 -45.91 -1.87 -3.89
N ARG A 253 -44.58 -1.70 -3.78
CA ARG A 253 -43.69 -1.54 -4.93
C ARG A 253 -42.83 -2.78 -5.16
N PRO A 254 -42.66 -3.20 -6.43
CA PRO A 254 -41.73 -4.26 -6.76
C PRO A 254 -40.28 -3.80 -6.55
N LEU A 255 -39.40 -4.70 -6.13
CA LEU A 255 -37.96 -4.44 -6.12
C LEU A 255 -37.44 -4.60 -7.55
N ARG A 256 -36.79 -3.55 -8.06
CA ARG A 256 -36.18 -3.55 -9.40
C ARG A 256 -34.67 -3.50 -9.29
N VAL A 257 -34.01 -4.47 -9.90
CA VAL A 257 -32.54 -4.59 -9.89
C VAL A 257 -32.05 -4.58 -11.33
N GLN A 258 -31.17 -3.63 -11.66
CA GLN A 258 -30.54 -3.57 -12.97
C GLN A 258 -29.26 -4.41 -12.98
N LEU A 259 -29.17 -5.35 -13.92
CA LEU A 259 -27.95 -6.10 -14.17
C LEU A 259 -26.93 -5.23 -14.92
N SER A 260 -25.66 -5.61 -14.79
CA SER A 260 -24.53 -5.05 -15.53
C SER A 260 -24.71 -5.19 -17.06
N SER A 261 -25.50 -6.17 -17.50
CA SER A 261 -25.90 -6.37 -18.90
C SER A 261 -27.00 -5.39 -19.38
N GLY A 262 -27.57 -4.59 -18.48
CA GLY A 262 -28.69 -3.69 -18.73
C GLY A 262 -30.08 -4.33 -18.57
N VAL A 263 -30.15 -5.64 -18.32
CA VAL A 263 -31.41 -6.36 -18.07
C VAL A 263 -31.99 -5.95 -16.71
N MET A 264 -33.26 -5.56 -16.70
CA MET A 264 -33.99 -5.27 -15.46
C MET A 264 -34.62 -6.54 -14.91
N LEU A 265 -34.25 -6.88 -13.67
CA LEU A 265 -34.92 -7.90 -12.87
C LEU A 265 -35.96 -7.24 -11.98
N GLU A 266 -37.08 -7.92 -11.79
CA GLU A 266 -38.17 -7.46 -10.94
C GLU A 266 -38.59 -8.58 -9.98
N SER A 267 -38.58 -8.28 -8.68
CA SER A 267 -39.28 -9.05 -7.65
C SER A 267 -40.63 -8.39 -7.43
N THR A 268 -41.72 -9.14 -7.55
CA THR A 268 -43.06 -8.54 -7.61
C THR A 268 -43.45 -7.92 -6.27
N ALA A 269 -44.35 -6.94 -6.27
CA ALA A 269 -44.83 -6.32 -5.03
C ALA A 269 -45.43 -7.36 -4.06
N ARG A 270 -46.10 -8.41 -4.58
CA ARG A 270 -46.63 -9.51 -3.77
C ARG A 270 -45.52 -10.31 -3.11
N ASP A 271 -44.43 -10.60 -3.83
CA ASP A 271 -43.29 -11.34 -3.29
C ASP A 271 -42.57 -10.53 -2.21
N GLU A 272 -42.39 -9.22 -2.44
CA GLU A 272 -41.79 -8.32 -1.45
C GLU A 272 -42.67 -8.14 -0.20
N GLN A 273 -43.99 -8.11 -0.34
CA GLN A 273 -44.91 -8.11 0.81
C GLN A 273 -44.81 -9.41 1.61
N ARG A 274 -44.74 -10.57 0.95
CA ARG A 274 -44.55 -11.86 1.63
C ARG A 274 -43.20 -11.92 2.34
N LEU A 275 -42.12 -11.46 1.70
CA LEU A 275 -40.81 -11.33 2.32
C LEU A 275 -40.87 -10.42 3.55
N HIS A 276 -41.61 -9.30 3.49
CA HIS A 276 -41.80 -8.42 4.64
C HIS A 276 -42.45 -9.16 5.83
N THR A 277 -43.52 -9.92 5.60
CA THR A 277 -44.15 -10.77 6.64
C THR A 277 -43.15 -11.79 7.19
N MET A 278 -42.34 -12.42 6.33
CA MET A 278 -41.28 -13.35 6.75
C MET A 278 -40.26 -12.65 7.66
N MET A 279 -39.87 -11.41 7.39
CA MET A 279 -38.90 -10.69 8.22
C MET A 279 -39.41 -10.47 9.65
N GLY A 280 -40.71 -10.19 9.81
CA GLY A 280 -41.34 -10.14 11.14
C GLY A 280 -41.36 -11.50 11.84
N ALA A 281 -41.54 -12.59 11.09
CA ALA A 281 -41.42 -13.95 11.64
C ALA A 281 -39.97 -14.31 12.05
N VAL A 282 -38.96 -13.80 11.33
CA VAL A 282 -37.55 -13.93 11.73
C VAL A 282 -37.32 -13.27 13.09
N ASP A 283 -37.87 -12.09 13.34
CA ASP A 283 -37.72 -11.45 14.65
C ASP A 283 -38.33 -12.29 15.77
N ARG A 284 -39.56 -12.80 15.57
CA ARG A 284 -40.22 -13.69 16.53
C ARG A 284 -39.42 -14.97 16.79
N LEU A 285 -38.83 -15.56 15.75
CA LEU A 285 -37.96 -16.75 15.89
C LEU A 285 -36.73 -16.44 16.73
N MET A 286 -36.08 -15.31 16.47
CA MET A 286 -34.88 -14.88 17.19
C MET A 286 -35.19 -14.50 18.65
N ASP A 287 -36.36 -13.91 18.91
CA ASP A 287 -36.84 -13.61 20.28
C ASP A 287 -37.08 -14.89 21.08
N ARG A 288 -37.71 -15.88 20.45
CA ARG A 288 -37.95 -17.21 21.04
C ARG A 288 -36.64 -17.94 21.33
N ALA A 289 -35.69 -17.93 20.38
CA ALA A 289 -34.35 -18.47 20.60
C ALA A 289 -33.61 -17.74 21.74
N GLY A 290 -33.77 -16.42 21.85
CA GLY A 290 -33.25 -15.62 22.95
C GLY A 290 -33.83 -16.03 24.31
N GLU A 291 -35.14 -16.31 24.37
CA GLU A 291 -35.79 -16.84 25.57
C GLU A 291 -35.25 -18.23 25.95
N THR A 292 -35.04 -19.10 24.96
CA THR A 292 -34.40 -20.41 25.16
C THR A 292 -33.00 -20.24 25.75
N ILE A 293 -32.17 -19.30 25.27
CA ILE A 293 -30.86 -18.99 25.86
C ILE A 293 -30.97 -18.50 27.31
N ARG A 294 -31.87 -17.55 27.60
CA ARG A 294 -32.08 -17.02 28.97
C ARG A 294 -32.44 -18.12 29.97
N ASN A 295 -33.16 -19.14 29.51
CA ASN A 295 -33.59 -20.28 30.32
C ASN A 295 -32.65 -21.51 30.20
N THR A 296 -31.47 -21.38 29.61
CA THR A 296 -30.50 -22.49 29.46
C THR A 296 -29.31 -22.32 30.38
N ASP A 297 -28.95 -23.42 31.06
CA ASP A 297 -27.86 -23.44 32.03
C ASP A 297 -26.50 -23.01 31.42
N VAL A 298 -25.65 -22.41 32.25
CA VAL A 298 -24.31 -21.93 31.88
C VAL A 298 -23.47 -23.05 31.25
N ALA A 299 -23.55 -24.28 31.75
CA ALA A 299 -22.78 -25.39 31.20
C ALA A 299 -23.12 -25.67 29.74
N VAL A 300 -24.40 -25.72 29.39
CA VAL A 300 -24.87 -25.93 28.00
C VAL A 300 -24.47 -24.74 27.12
N ARG A 301 -24.61 -23.50 27.62
CA ARG A 301 -24.21 -22.29 26.87
C ARG A 301 -22.71 -22.20 26.61
N ARG A 302 -21.86 -22.72 27.51
CA ARG A 302 -20.41 -22.84 27.28
C ARG A 302 -20.06 -23.82 26.16
N TRP A 303 -20.80 -24.92 26.06
CA TRP A 303 -20.68 -25.84 24.92
C TRP A 303 -21.15 -25.20 23.63
N LEU A 304 -22.30 -24.50 23.63
CA LEU A 304 -22.81 -23.79 22.45
C LEU A 304 -21.80 -22.74 21.91
N ARG A 305 -21.11 -22.02 22.80
CA ARG A 305 -20.05 -21.06 22.42
C ARG A 305 -18.76 -21.74 21.94
N GLY A 306 -18.46 -22.95 22.41
CA GLY A 306 -17.20 -23.62 22.12
C GLY A 306 -17.05 -24.01 20.66
N ARG A 307 -15.87 -23.74 20.08
CA ARG A 307 -15.51 -24.14 18.72
C ARG A 307 -15.00 -25.58 18.59
N PHE A 308 -14.49 -26.18 19.67
CA PHE A 308 -13.82 -27.48 19.64
C PHE A 308 -14.76 -28.61 20.06
N PRO A 309 -14.82 -29.74 19.35
CA PRO A 309 -15.83 -30.79 19.59
C PRO A 309 -15.74 -31.42 20.99
N ASP A 310 -14.54 -31.46 21.58
CA ASP A 310 -14.17 -32.20 22.79
C ASP A 310 -14.16 -31.38 24.07
N ARG A 311 -14.21 -30.04 24.00
CA ARG A 311 -14.13 -29.16 25.17
C ARG A 311 -15.07 -27.94 25.11
N PRO A 312 -15.65 -27.52 26.25
CA PRO A 312 -16.46 -26.31 26.32
C PRO A 312 -15.59 -25.04 26.27
N TYR A 313 -16.20 -23.90 25.95
CA TYR A 313 -15.51 -22.61 26.07
C TYR A 313 -15.39 -22.15 27.53
N LYS A 314 -14.47 -21.21 27.82
CA LYS A 314 -14.29 -20.64 29.16
C LYS A 314 -15.51 -19.86 29.63
N ALA A 315 -16.11 -19.06 28.75
CA ALA A 315 -17.32 -18.26 29.02
C ALA A 315 -18.58 -18.85 28.36
N PRO A 316 -19.78 -18.61 28.90
CA PRO A 316 -21.02 -19.01 28.24
C PRO A 316 -21.27 -18.20 26.96
N PHE A 317 -22.11 -18.73 26.07
CA PHE A 317 -22.79 -17.93 25.06
C PHE A 317 -23.77 -16.97 25.76
N GLU A 318 -23.72 -15.70 25.37
CA GLU A 318 -24.56 -14.63 25.92
C GLU A 318 -25.24 -13.89 24.77
N LEU A 319 -26.43 -13.36 25.08
CA LEU A 319 -27.13 -12.49 24.15
C LEU A 319 -26.39 -11.15 24.10
N VAL A 320 -26.41 -10.53 22.92
CA VAL A 320 -25.81 -9.21 22.74
C VAL A 320 -26.57 -8.19 23.59
N ILE A 321 -25.83 -7.38 24.34
CA ILE A 321 -26.43 -6.37 25.24
C ILE A 321 -26.88 -5.13 24.45
N SER A 322 -26.12 -4.75 23.42
CA SER A 322 -26.43 -3.60 22.56
C SER A 322 -27.58 -3.93 21.62
N THR A 323 -28.67 -3.18 21.73
CA THR A 323 -29.84 -3.26 20.84
C THR A 323 -29.44 -3.00 19.38
N HIS A 324 -28.52 -2.06 19.15
CA HIS A 324 -28.02 -1.77 17.80
C HIS A 324 -27.30 -2.99 17.19
N ALA A 325 -26.38 -3.61 17.92
CA ALA A 325 -25.66 -4.77 17.42
C ALA A 325 -26.57 -5.99 17.23
N GLU A 326 -27.55 -6.18 18.12
CA GLU A 326 -28.58 -7.21 17.95
C GLU A 326 -29.40 -7.00 16.66
N THR A 327 -29.86 -5.78 16.39
CA THR A 327 -30.59 -5.42 15.17
C THR A 327 -29.73 -5.68 13.92
N GLN A 328 -28.44 -5.32 13.94
CA GLN A 328 -27.52 -5.59 12.84
C GLN A 328 -27.36 -7.10 12.58
N TYR A 329 -27.26 -7.92 13.62
CA TYR A 329 -27.12 -9.37 13.47
C TYR A 329 -28.39 -10.02 12.91
N ARG A 330 -29.56 -9.59 13.38
CA ARG A 330 -30.86 -10.00 12.82
C ARG A 330 -30.99 -9.59 11.36
N ARG A 331 -30.54 -8.38 11.00
CA ARG A 331 -30.49 -7.86 9.62
C ARG A 331 -29.68 -8.79 8.71
N LEU A 332 -28.56 -9.35 9.16
CA LEU A 332 -27.77 -10.31 8.36
C LEU A 332 -28.56 -11.58 8.02
N LEU A 333 -29.23 -12.19 8.99
CA LEU A 333 -30.04 -13.39 8.74
C LEU A 333 -31.21 -13.08 7.79
N LYS A 334 -31.89 -11.94 8.00
CA LYS A 334 -32.96 -11.45 7.13
C LYS A 334 -32.49 -11.26 5.69
N ARG A 335 -31.37 -10.56 5.48
CA ARG A 335 -30.73 -10.36 4.16
C ARG A 335 -30.38 -11.69 3.49
N CYS A 336 -29.88 -12.67 4.26
CA CYS A 336 -29.59 -14.03 3.79
C CYS A 336 -30.85 -14.70 3.24
N ILE A 337 -31.97 -14.63 3.94
CA ILE A 337 -33.23 -15.22 3.48
C ILE A 337 -33.73 -14.52 2.22
N CYS A 338 -33.74 -13.18 2.21
CA CYS A 338 -34.22 -12.38 1.07
C CYS A 338 -33.51 -12.74 -0.25
N ILE A 339 -32.17 -12.83 -0.24
CA ILE A 339 -31.44 -13.12 -1.46
C ILE A 339 -31.78 -14.50 -2.02
N TRP A 340 -31.93 -15.50 -1.17
CA TRP A 340 -32.19 -16.87 -1.60
C TRP A 340 -33.59 -17.05 -2.15
N VAL A 341 -34.59 -16.45 -1.49
CA VAL A 341 -35.96 -16.43 -1.99
C VAL A 341 -36.03 -15.72 -3.35
N ARG A 342 -35.39 -14.57 -3.49
CA ARG A 342 -35.39 -13.81 -4.76
C ARG A 342 -34.66 -14.56 -5.88
N LEU A 343 -33.51 -15.18 -5.60
CA LEU A 343 -32.78 -16.01 -6.58
C LEU A 343 -33.59 -17.25 -7.00
N TRP A 344 -34.37 -17.84 -6.10
CA TRP A 344 -35.21 -19.00 -6.39
C TRP A 344 -36.41 -18.68 -7.28
N HIS A 345 -37.03 -17.51 -7.09
CA HIS A 345 -38.15 -17.03 -7.93
C HIS A 345 -37.73 -16.68 -9.37
N MET A 346 -36.44 -16.46 -9.60
CA MET A 346 -35.93 -16.19 -10.94
C MET A 346 -35.86 -17.47 -11.80
N PRO A 347 -36.00 -17.36 -13.13
CA PRO A 347 -35.68 -18.46 -14.02
C PRO A 347 -34.26 -19.01 -13.74
N PRO A 348 -34.04 -20.34 -13.74
CA PRO A 348 -32.76 -20.93 -13.36
C PRO A 348 -31.55 -20.40 -14.13
N THR A 349 -31.75 -20.02 -15.39
CA THR A 349 -30.73 -19.41 -16.26
C THR A 349 -30.36 -18.01 -15.80
N VAL A 350 -31.34 -17.20 -15.39
CA VAL A 350 -31.15 -15.85 -14.87
C VAL A 350 -30.51 -15.90 -13.50
N ALA A 351 -31.00 -16.75 -12.60
CA ALA A 351 -30.40 -16.94 -11.28
C ALA A 351 -28.91 -17.33 -11.36
N ARG A 352 -28.55 -18.20 -12.33
CA ARG A 352 -27.16 -18.57 -12.60
C ARG A 352 -26.33 -17.38 -13.10
N LEU A 353 -26.88 -16.57 -14.00
CA LEU A 353 -26.21 -15.38 -14.51
C LEU A 353 -25.94 -14.35 -13.40
N VAL A 354 -26.89 -14.19 -12.48
CA VAL A 354 -26.76 -13.26 -11.35
C VAL A 354 -25.76 -13.77 -10.32
N ALA A 355 -25.92 -15.00 -9.86
CA ALA A 355 -25.13 -15.55 -8.75
C ALA A 355 -23.80 -16.17 -9.17
N GLY A 356 -23.55 -16.35 -10.47
CA GLY A 356 -22.41 -17.12 -10.97
C GLY A 356 -22.47 -18.61 -10.59
N ARG A 357 -23.61 -19.08 -10.06
CA ARG A 357 -23.83 -20.46 -9.61
C ARG A 357 -25.30 -20.84 -9.66
N THR A 358 -25.58 -22.14 -9.72
CA THR A 358 -26.96 -22.64 -9.70
C THR A 358 -27.47 -22.84 -8.28
N VAL A 359 -28.74 -22.49 -8.05
CA VAL A 359 -29.49 -22.96 -6.88
C VAL A 359 -29.74 -24.46 -7.05
N THR A 360 -29.21 -25.27 -6.12
CA THR A 360 -29.29 -26.74 -6.18
C THR A 360 -30.72 -27.23 -6.01
N MET A 361 -30.97 -28.49 -6.35
CA MET A 361 -32.30 -29.07 -6.20
C MET A 361 -32.75 -29.12 -4.73
N GLU A 362 -31.83 -29.46 -3.82
CA GLU A 362 -32.09 -29.50 -2.38
C GLU A 362 -32.42 -28.11 -1.82
N GLN A 363 -31.64 -27.08 -2.21
CA GLN A 363 -31.93 -25.69 -1.85
C GLN A 363 -33.30 -25.24 -2.37
N ARG A 364 -33.65 -25.64 -3.60
CA ARG A 364 -34.97 -25.35 -4.19
C ARG A 364 -36.10 -26.00 -3.40
N TYR A 365 -35.94 -27.24 -2.96
CA TYR A 365 -36.94 -27.92 -2.13
C TYR A 365 -37.09 -27.24 -0.76
N ALA A 366 -35.99 -26.85 -0.12
CA ALA A 366 -36.04 -26.12 1.15
C ALA A 366 -36.74 -24.76 1.00
N LEU A 367 -36.43 -24.01 -0.06
CA LEU A 367 -37.08 -22.73 -0.37
C LEU A 367 -38.55 -22.88 -0.75
N GLN A 368 -38.90 -23.93 -1.49
CA GLN A 368 -40.28 -24.25 -1.81
C GLN A 368 -41.08 -24.58 -0.56
N ALA A 369 -40.52 -25.37 0.36
CA ALA A 369 -41.19 -25.69 1.63
C ALA A 369 -41.42 -24.42 2.48
N LEU A 370 -40.43 -23.53 2.54
CA LEU A 370 -40.59 -22.23 3.22
C LEU A 370 -41.70 -21.37 2.57
N TRP A 371 -41.72 -21.30 1.24
CA TRP A 371 -42.55 -20.34 0.51
C TRP A 371 -43.98 -20.81 0.25
N CYS A 372 -44.16 -22.09 -0.09
CA CYS A 372 -45.41 -22.63 -0.59
C CYS A 372 -46.22 -23.36 0.47
N ASP A 373 -45.57 -24.02 1.43
CA ASP A 373 -46.28 -24.87 2.40
C ASP A 373 -46.90 -24.04 3.53
N VAL A 374 -46.65 -22.73 3.57
CA VAL A 374 -47.07 -21.81 4.63
C VAL A 374 -47.86 -20.64 4.05
N ASP A 375 -48.93 -20.25 4.73
CA ASP A 375 -49.66 -19.03 4.40
C ASP A 375 -48.98 -17.81 5.01
N TRP A 376 -48.39 -16.98 4.14
CA TRP A 376 -47.72 -15.72 4.49
C TRP A 376 -48.64 -14.49 4.30
N GLU A 377 -49.88 -14.67 3.86
CA GLU A 377 -50.84 -13.60 3.56
C GLU A 377 -51.73 -13.23 4.76
N VAL A 378 -51.69 -14.01 5.84
CA VAL A 378 -52.47 -13.78 7.07
C VAL A 378 -51.60 -13.11 8.14
N SER A 379 -51.52 -11.78 8.14
CA SER A 379 -51.15 -10.97 9.31
C SER A 379 -51.24 -9.47 9.00
N VAL A 380 -52.45 -8.91 8.91
CA VAL A 380 -52.68 -7.47 9.12
C VAL A 380 -53.95 -7.28 9.94
N LEU A 381 -53.90 -7.67 11.22
CA LEU A 381 -54.77 -7.14 12.25
C LEU A 381 -53.92 -7.08 13.52
N ASP A 382 -53.26 -5.94 13.71
CA ASP A 382 -53.42 -5.10 14.90
C ASP A 382 -52.64 -3.79 14.70
N GLU A 383 -53.41 -2.73 14.46
CA GLU A 383 -53.02 -1.36 14.83
C GLU A 383 -52.94 -1.33 16.36
N ASP A 384 -51.74 -1.11 16.90
CA ASP A 384 -51.46 -0.13 17.98
C ASP A 384 -50.04 -0.36 18.52
N GLY A 385 -49.13 0.54 18.15
CA GLY A 385 -47.76 0.54 18.66
C GLY A 385 -46.71 1.01 17.65
N ILE A 386 -47.00 2.07 16.88
CA ILE A 386 -45.94 2.80 16.17
C ILE A 386 -45.09 3.49 17.25
N VAL A 387 -44.06 2.80 17.72
CA VAL A 387 -42.91 3.47 18.31
C VAL A 387 -42.13 4.04 17.12
N LEU A 388 -42.08 5.36 17.07
CA LEU A 388 -41.32 6.12 16.10
C LEU A 388 -39.83 5.87 16.36
N ASP A 389 -39.16 5.09 15.50
CA ASP A 389 -37.73 5.22 15.32
C ASP A 389 -37.50 6.21 14.17
N GLU A 390 -37.00 7.39 14.53
CA GLU A 390 -36.62 8.47 13.61
C GLU A 390 -35.37 8.06 12.80
N ASP A 391 -35.44 8.29 11.48
CA ASP A 391 -34.33 8.38 10.51
C ASP A 391 -33.40 7.16 10.27
N GLU A 392 -33.85 6.15 9.50
CA GLU A 392 -32.93 5.37 8.64
C GLU A 392 -32.94 5.96 7.22
N SER A 393 -32.18 7.05 7.03
CA SER A 393 -31.70 7.40 5.69
C SER A 393 -30.68 6.37 5.23
N ASP A 394 -30.80 5.89 3.99
CA ASP A 394 -29.89 4.94 3.32
C ASP A 394 -28.47 5.53 3.16
N THR A 395 -27.76 5.69 4.27
CA THR A 395 -26.32 5.97 4.29
C THR A 395 -25.67 4.93 5.19
N GLU A 396 -25.01 3.97 4.54
CA GLU A 396 -24.09 3.06 5.19
C GLU A 396 -22.92 3.87 5.76
N SER A 397 -23.09 4.39 6.97
CA SER A 397 -21.99 4.90 7.77
C SER A 397 -21.37 3.69 8.45
N ASP A 398 -20.26 3.22 7.88
CA ASP A 398 -19.37 2.19 8.41
C ASP A 398 -18.63 2.68 9.68
N THR A 399 -19.34 3.31 10.62
CA THR A 399 -18.81 3.62 11.95
C THR A 399 -19.17 2.49 12.89
N ALA A 400 -18.38 1.41 12.80
CA ALA A 400 -18.45 0.32 13.75
C ALA A 400 -18.18 0.86 15.16
N SER A 401 -19.22 0.90 15.99
CA SER A 401 -19.07 0.94 17.45
C SER A 401 -18.29 -0.32 17.84
N ASP A 402 -17.06 -0.11 18.32
CA ASP A 402 -16.18 -1.14 18.88
C ASP A 402 -16.84 -1.69 20.17
N THR A 403 -17.87 -2.51 19.99
CA THR A 403 -18.29 -3.43 21.05
C THR A 403 -17.30 -4.57 21.02
N GLU A 404 -16.34 -4.50 21.93
CA GLU A 404 -15.32 -5.53 22.14
C GLU A 404 -15.99 -6.90 22.29
N PHE A 405 -16.04 -7.65 21.19
CA PHE A 405 -16.21 -9.09 21.27
C PHE A 405 -14.89 -9.64 21.79
N GLU A 406 -14.74 -9.68 23.12
CA GLU A 406 -13.71 -10.48 23.75
C GLU A 406 -13.99 -11.96 23.47
N SER A 407 -13.49 -12.46 22.34
CA SER A 407 -12.95 -13.81 22.32
C SER A 407 -11.48 -13.70 22.62
N GLY A 408 -11.14 -13.70 23.92
CA GLY A 408 -9.78 -13.90 24.37
C GLY A 408 -9.27 -15.23 23.82
N ASP A 409 -8.50 -15.15 22.74
CA ASP A 409 -7.67 -16.20 22.20
C ASP A 409 -6.37 -16.18 23.01
N ASP A 410 -6.43 -16.78 24.21
CA ASP A 410 -5.23 -17.12 24.94
C ASP A 410 -4.60 -18.28 24.19
N ASN A 411 -3.60 -17.93 23.38
CA ASN A 411 -2.64 -18.85 22.82
C ASN A 411 -2.04 -19.68 23.96
N ASP A 412 -2.35 -20.99 24.00
CA ASP A 412 -1.69 -21.98 24.85
C ASP A 412 -0.22 -22.13 24.41
N SER A 413 0.60 -21.11 24.69
CA SER A 413 2.06 -21.17 24.60
C SER A 413 2.62 -21.19 26.01
N ILE A 414 2.99 -22.39 26.45
CA ILE A 414 3.78 -22.63 27.66
C ILE A 414 5.08 -21.81 27.59
N CYS A 415 5.17 -20.77 28.41
CA CYS A 415 6.42 -20.33 29.04
C CYS A 415 6.10 -19.54 30.32
N GLY A 416 6.45 -20.13 31.46
CA GLY A 416 6.20 -19.52 32.77
C GLY A 416 7.14 -18.36 33.07
N ASN A 417 6.63 -17.40 33.84
CA ASN A 417 7.21 -17.02 35.12
C ASN A 417 6.21 -16.17 35.93
N ASP A 418 6.11 -16.47 37.23
CA ASP A 418 5.30 -15.77 38.24
C ASP A 418 5.55 -14.26 38.33
N SER A 419 4.49 -13.49 38.61
CA SER A 419 4.35 -12.73 39.88
C SER A 419 3.04 -11.93 39.92
N SER A 420 2.10 -12.44 40.73
CA SER A 420 1.21 -11.74 41.69
C SER A 420 0.81 -10.27 41.43
N SER A 421 -0.50 -9.99 41.47
CA SER A 421 -1.17 -9.27 42.59
C SER A 421 -2.68 -9.21 42.40
N GLU A 422 -3.40 -9.66 43.43
CA GLU A 422 -4.85 -9.71 43.59
C GLU A 422 -5.44 -8.32 43.88
N SER A 423 -6.71 -8.08 43.53
CA SER A 423 -7.69 -7.46 44.45
C SER A 423 -9.10 -7.49 43.86
N SER A 424 -9.90 -8.40 44.40
CA SER A 424 -11.35 -8.46 44.31
C SER A 424 -12.04 -7.33 45.08
N THR A 425 -13.14 -6.79 44.54
CA THR A 425 -14.26 -6.33 45.38
C THR A 425 -15.58 -6.66 44.71
N PHE A 426 -16.26 -7.63 45.31
CA PHE A 426 -17.65 -7.99 45.13
C PHE A 426 -18.53 -6.92 45.79
N SER A 427 -19.68 -6.56 45.21
CA SER A 427 -20.74 -5.88 45.94
C SER A 427 -22.09 -6.36 45.44
N THR A 428 -22.70 -7.19 46.29
CA THR A 428 -24.07 -7.68 46.25
C THR A 428 -24.98 -6.63 46.88
N SER A 429 -26.15 -6.37 46.29
CA SER A 429 -27.26 -5.73 46.99
C SER A 429 -28.57 -6.33 46.52
N SER A 430 -29.12 -7.20 47.36
CA SER A 430 -30.48 -7.72 47.30
C SER A 430 -31.41 -6.81 48.09
N THR A 431 -32.52 -6.35 47.51
CA THR A 431 -33.69 -5.86 48.27
C THR A 431 -34.99 -6.02 47.45
N LEU A 432 -35.79 -7.02 47.82
CA LEU A 432 -37.25 -6.96 47.91
C LEU A 432 -37.57 -6.90 49.43
N PRO A 433 -38.75 -6.46 49.96
CA PRO A 433 -40.10 -6.71 49.39
C PRO A 433 -41.27 -5.72 49.74
N THR A 434 -42.44 -6.00 49.13
CA THR A 434 -43.87 -5.91 49.60
C THR A 434 -44.53 -4.61 50.10
N ASP A 435 -45.64 -4.19 49.46
CA ASP A 435 -47.04 -4.43 49.91
C ASP A 435 -48.05 -3.85 48.86
N SER A 436 -48.96 -4.65 48.28
CA SER A 436 -50.33 -4.99 48.75
C SER A 436 -51.37 -3.85 48.65
N GLN A 437 -52.25 -3.91 47.64
CA GLN A 437 -53.70 -3.71 47.84
C GLN A 437 -54.56 -4.16 46.64
N SER A 438 -55.56 -4.97 47.01
CA SER A 438 -56.66 -5.52 46.22
C SER A 438 -57.72 -4.49 45.87
N ASN A 439 -58.39 -4.65 44.73
CA ASN A 439 -59.84 -4.42 44.64
C ASN A 439 -60.45 -5.28 43.53
N GLY A 440 -61.55 -5.96 43.86
CA GLY A 440 -62.14 -7.03 43.07
C GLY A 440 -63.29 -6.65 42.13
N TYR A 441 -63.54 -7.62 41.24
CA TYR A 441 -64.78 -8.03 40.58
C TYR A 441 -65.62 -7.01 39.79
N THR A 442 -65.69 -7.24 38.47
CA THR A 442 -66.95 -7.63 37.81
C THR A 442 -66.66 -8.58 36.64
N ASP A 443 -67.19 -9.80 36.77
CA ASP A 443 -67.42 -10.78 35.71
C ASP A 443 -68.52 -10.28 34.78
N HIS A 444 -68.25 -10.21 33.47
CA HIS A 444 -69.27 -10.30 32.44
C HIS A 444 -68.64 -10.67 31.09
N GLY A 445 -69.01 -11.87 30.60
CA GLY A 445 -69.26 -12.08 29.18
C GLY A 445 -68.16 -12.80 28.42
N SER A 446 -68.20 -14.13 28.53
CA SER A 446 -67.68 -15.04 27.50
C SER A 446 -68.14 -14.59 26.11
N LYS A 447 -67.21 -14.01 25.35
CA LYS A 447 -67.27 -13.92 23.89
C LYS A 447 -66.02 -14.60 23.38
N SER A 448 -66.22 -15.86 22.97
CA SER A 448 -65.31 -16.63 22.13
C SER A 448 -64.99 -15.83 20.87
N SER A 449 -63.97 -14.97 20.92
CA SER A 449 -63.28 -14.45 19.75
C SER A 449 -62.28 -15.52 19.32
N THR A 450 -62.69 -16.32 18.34
CA THR A 450 -61.81 -17.23 17.62
C THR A 450 -60.65 -16.43 17.01
N LEU A 451 -59.50 -16.48 17.68
CA LEU A 451 -58.20 -16.07 17.19
C LEU A 451 -57.89 -16.83 15.88
N PRO A 452 -57.12 -16.25 14.94
CA PRO A 452 -56.71 -16.95 13.73
C PRO A 452 -55.88 -18.20 14.07
N ASP A 453 -56.18 -19.31 13.41
CA ASP A 453 -55.45 -20.57 13.53
C ASP A 453 -53.98 -20.40 13.05
N ASN A 454 -53.07 -20.35 14.03
CA ASN A 454 -51.71 -20.95 14.02
C ASN A 454 -50.48 -20.12 13.57
N PRO A 455 -50.10 -19.03 14.29
CA PRO A 455 -48.80 -18.34 14.12
C PRO A 455 -47.56 -19.22 14.37
N ASP A 456 -47.73 -20.38 15.02
CA ASP A 456 -46.64 -21.35 15.23
C ASP A 456 -46.18 -21.98 13.90
N HIS A 457 -47.04 -22.08 12.88
CA HIS A 457 -46.70 -22.73 11.62
C HIS A 457 -45.65 -21.96 10.80
N GLN A 458 -45.79 -20.63 10.72
CA GLN A 458 -44.82 -19.75 10.03
C GLN A 458 -43.44 -19.82 10.69
N LEU A 459 -43.42 -19.83 12.03
CA LEU A 459 -42.19 -19.90 12.81
C LEU A 459 -41.51 -21.27 12.66
N ASP A 460 -42.29 -22.35 12.68
CA ASP A 460 -41.81 -23.74 12.53
C ASP A 460 -41.19 -23.98 11.15
N ALA A 461 -41.82 -23.49 10.08
CA ALA A 461 -41.28 -23.57 8.73
C ALA A 461 -40.00 -22.76 8.57
N LEU A 462 -39.95 -21.55 9.16
CA LEU A 462 -38.76 -20.72 9.17
C LEU A 462 -37.61 -21.37 9.94
N LEU A 463 -37.88 -21.93 11.13
CA LEU A 463 -36.89 -22.68 11.90
C LEU A 463 -36.35 -23.87 11.11
N SER A 464 -37.22 -24.62 10.42
CA SER A 464 -36.82 -25.74 9.57
C SER A 464 -35.92 -25.32 8.41
N PHE A 465 -36.26 -24.23 7.74
CA PHE A 465 -35.46 -23.66 6.66
C PHE A 465 -34.10 -23.14 7.17
N CYS A 466 -34.08 -22.39 8.27
CA CYS A 466 -32.86 -21.92 8.91
C CYS A 466 -31.98 -23.09 9.35
N LEU A 467 -32.56 -24.15 9.92
CA LEU A 467 -31.85 -25.35 10.31
C LEU A 467 -31.27 -26.10 9.11
N TYR A 468 -32.00 -26.17 7.99
CA TYR A 468 -31.49 -26.69 6.72
C TYR A 468 -30.22 -25.93 6.30
N MET A 469 -30.27 -24.58 6.28
CA MET A 469 -29.09 -23.77 5.92
C MET A 469 -27.91 -23.98 6.87
N VAL A 470 -28.16 -24.18 8.17
CA VAL A 470 -27.12 -24.46 9.18
C VAL A 470 -26.48 -25.82 8.97
N LYS A 471 -27.27 -26.84 8.61
CA LYS A 471 -26.82 -28.22 8.39
C LYS A 471 -26.29 -28.49 6.99
N GLU A 472 -26.41 -27.53 6.09
CA GLU A 472 -25.96 -27.68 4.71
C GLU A 472 -24.44 -27.91 4.66
N GLU A 473 -24.04 -28.97 3.95
CA GLU A 473 -22.65 -29.37 3.77
C GLU A 473 -22.07 -28.85 2.46
N PHE A 474 -20.74 -28.77 2.40
CA PHE A 474 -20.04 -28.30 1.20
C PHE A 474 -20.23 -29.30 0.05
N HIS A 475 -20.63 -28.77 -1.10
CA HIS A 475 -20.61 -29.49 -2.36
C HIS A 475 -19.26 -29.26 -3.04
N ASP A 476 -18.65 -30.33 -3.55
CA ASP A 476 -17.31 -30.33 -4.17
C ASP A 476 -16.21 -29.69 -3.29
N GLY A 477 -16.38 -29.77 -1.96
CA GLY A 477 -15.44 -29.19 -0.99
C GLY A 477 -15.39 -27.67 -1.00
N GLN A 478 -16.39 -26.98 -1.56
CA GLN A 478 -16.44 -25.52 -1.64
C GLN A 478 -17.42 -24.95 -0.62
N ALA A 479 -16.94 -24.12 0.31
CA ALA A 479 -17.81 -23.55 1.34
C ALA A 479 -18.89 -22.60 0.78
N ASN A 480 -18.59 -21.92 -0.32
CA ASN A 480 -19.53 -21.05 -1.03
C ASN A 480 -20.62 -21.83 -1.81
N SER A 481 -20.62 -23.17 -1.77
CA SER A 481 -21.74 -23.97 -2.28
C SER A 481 -22.97 -23.85 -1.38
N THR A 482 -22.75 -23.62 -0.08
CA THR A 482 -23.82 -23.50 0.91
C THR A 482 -24.51 -22.15 0.84
N MET A 483 -25.74 -22.06 1.32
CA MET A 483 -26.56 -20.84 1.32
C MET A 483 -25.95 -19.77 2.21
N ILE A 484 -25.57 -20.13 3.45
CA ILE A 484 -24.93 -19.20 4.38
C ILE A 484 -23.49 -18.90 3.95
N GLY A 485 -22.72 -19.90 3.50
CA GLY A 485 -21.34 -19.68 3.04
C GLY A 485 -21.29 -18.71 1.86
N PHE A 486 -22.16 -18.86 0.86
CA PHE A 486 -22.25 -17.92 -0.25
C PHE A 486 -22.74 -16.54 0.19
N PHE A 487 -23.78 -16.45 1.04
CA PHE A 487 -24.23 -15.17 1.56
C PHE A 487 -23.13 -14.46 2.36
N SER A 488 -22.35 -15.20 3.15
CA SER A 488 -21.21 -14.65 3.87
C SER A 488 -20.18 -14.05 2.91
N ALA A 489 -19.96 -14.64 1.72
CA ALA A 489 -19.11 -14.04 0.71
C ALA A 489 -19.71 -12.75 0.13
N ILE A 490 -21.05 -12.65 0.00
CA ILE A 490 -21.74 -11.44 -0.46
C ILE A 490 -21.59 -10.31 0.56
N CYS A 491 -21.59 -10.61 1.86
CA CYS A 491 -21.23 -9.64 2.90
C CYS A 491 -19.79 -9.11 2.74
N GLY A 492 -18.94 -9.77 1.94
CA GLY A 492 -17.61 -9.31 1.58
C GLY A 492 -17.58 -8.27 0.47
N LEU A 493 -18.71 -7.94 -0.14
CA LEU A 493 -18.83 -6.92 -1.17
C LEU A 493 -19.16 -5.56 -0.53
N SER A 494 -18.50 -4.49 -0.99
CA SER A 494 -18.75 -3.13 -0.49
C SER A 494 -20.16 -2.66 -0.88
N LEU A 495 -20.89 -2.03 0.03
CA LEU A 495 -22.17 -1.41 -0.28
C LEU A 495 -21.99 0.02 -0.83
N PRO A 496 -22.96 0.55 -1.61
CA PRO A 496 -24.16 -0.11 -2.13
C PRO A 496 -23.92 -0.92 -3.43
N ASP A 497 -22.79 -0.70 -4.11
CA ASP A 497 -22.62 -1.14 -5.51
C ASP A 497 -21.88 -2.50 -5.69
N GLY A 498 -21.36 -3.10 -4.64
CA GLY A 498 -20.58 -4.35 -4.70
C GLY A 498 -19.26 -4.27 -5.48
N LYS A 499 -18.75 -3.05 -5.70
CA LYS A 499 -17.57 -2.79 -6.57
C LYS A 499 -16.27 -3.24 -5.95
N GLU A 500 -16.13 -3.12 -4.63
CA GLU A 500 -14.91 -3.45 -3.89
C GLU A 500 -15.13 -4.64 -2.95
N TYR A 501 -14.03 -5.16 -2.42
CA TYR A 501 -14.01 -6.26 -1.47
C TYR A 501 -13.65 -5.73 -0.07
N LEU A 502 -14.43 -6.11 0.94
CA LEU A 502 -14.21 -5.69 2.31
C LEU A 502 -12.91 -6.24 2.88
N ARG A 503 -12.30 -5.43 3.74
CA ARG A 503 -11.12 -5.80 4.50
C ARG A 503 -11.48 -6.68 5.71
N PRO A 504 -10.53 -7.49 6.24
CA PRO A 504 -10.71 -8.29 7.43
C PRO A 504 -11.45 -7.58 8.57
N ALA A 505 -11.06 -6.35 8.93
CA ALA A 505 -11.70 -5.62 10.03
C ALA A 505 -13.22 -5.42 9.83
N GLN A 506 -13.64 -4.94 8.65
CA GLN A 506 -15.05 -4.72 8.32
C GLN A 506 -15.80 -6.04 8.10
N PHE A 507 -15.15 -7.03 7.50
CA PHE A 507 -15.82 -8.28 7.17
C PHE A 507 -16.10 -9.16 8.39
N THR A 508 -15.16 -9.20 9.34
CA THR A 508 -15.27 -10.09 10.50
C THR A 508 -16.41 -9.73 11.46
N THR A 509 -16.90 -8.48 11.44
CA THR A 509 -18.13 -8.09 12.18
C THR A 509 -19.37 -8.79 11.63
N HIS A 510 -19.49 -8.90 10.30
CA HIS A 510 -20.55 -9.64 9.62
C HIS A 510 -20.49 -11.12 9.96
N ILE A 511 -19.28 -11.69 9.98
CA ILE A 511 -19.07 -13.10 10.33
C ILE A 511 -19.44 -13.39 11.79
N ALA A 512 -19.07 -12.51 12.71
CA ALA A 512 -19.47 -12.64 14.12
C ALA A 512 -21.01 -12.63 14.26
N GLY A 513 -21.70 -11.73 13.55
CA GLY A 513 -23.16 -11.67 13.54
C GLY A 513 -23.83 -12.93 12.97
N LEU A 514 -23.30 -13.48 11.87
CA LEU A 514 -23.79 -14.75 11.31
C LEU A 514 -23.59 -15.92 12.27
N ILE A 515 -22.42 -16.03 12.90
CA ILE A 515 -22.11 -17.05 13.92
C ILE A 515 -23.08 -16.94 15.10
N TYR A 516 -23.41 -15.72 15.54
CA TYR A 516 -24.39 -15.47 16.58
C TYR A 516 -25.78 -16.00 16.20
N CYS A 517 -26.27 -15.65 14.99
CA CYS A 517 -27.56 -16.11 14.50
C CYS A 517 -27.63 -17.64 14.35
N ILE A 518 -26.58 -18.28 13.83
CA ILE A 518 -26.49 -19.75 13.70
C ILE A 518 -26.61 -20.41 15.07
N ARG A 519 -25.94 -19.90 16.11
CA ARG A 519 -26.02 -20.45 17.47
C ARG A 519 -27.41 -20.34 18.07
N LEU A 520 -28.11 -19.24 17.82
CA LEU A 520 -29.50 -19.05 18.26
C LEU A 520 -30.46 -20.01 17.54
N ILE A 521 -30.32 -20.17 16.23
CA ILE A 521 -31.10 -21.14 15.45
C ILE A 521 -30.83 -22.56 15.95
N ALA A 522 -29.56 -22.90 16.18
CA ALA A 522 -29.17 -24.23 16.61
C ALA A 522 -29.71 -24.60 18.00
N ILE A 523 -29.68 -23.67 18.96
CA ILE A 523 -30.21 -23.96 20.30
C ILE A 523 -31.74 -24.11 20.27
N GLU A 524 -32.46 -23.28 19.49
CA GLU A 524 -33.92 -23.43 19.36
C GLU A 524 -34.27 -24.73 18.64
N ALA A 525 -33.51 -25.12 17.61
CA ALA A 525 -33.73 -26.37 16.88
C ALA A 525 -33.41 -27.64 17.69
N THR A 526 -32.66 -27.53 18.79
CA THR A 526 -32.18 -28.71 19.55
C THR A 526 -32.74 -28.79 20.96
N LEU A 527 -32.89 -27.65 21.63
CA LEU A 527 -33.34 -27.54 23.01
C LEU A 527 -34.41 -26.46 23.17
N PRO A 528 -35.47 -26.46 22.35
CA PRO A 528 -36.49 -25.42 22.43
C PRO A 528 -37.18 -25.46 23.80
N LEU A 529 -37.48 -24.29 24.36
CA LEU A 529 -38.21 -24.22 25.62
C LEU A 529 -39.65 -24.74 25.50
N ARG A 530 -40.24 -24.55 24.32
CA ARG A 530 -41.62 -24.89 23.97
C ARG A 530 -41.62 -25.77 22.73
N GLU A 531 -42.61 -26.65 22.57
CA GLU A 531 -42.70 -27.48 21.37
C GLU A 531 -42.96 -26.66 20.10
N HIS A 532 -42.51 -27.20 18.96
CA HIS A 532 -42.84 -26.76 17.61
C HIS A 532 -43.69 -27.85 16.95
N LYS A 533 -45.01 -27.65 16.99
CA LYS A 533 -46.00 -28.70 16.70
C LYS A 533 -45.98 -29.12 15.24
N SER A 534 -45.80 -28.17 14.32
CA SER A 534 -45.92 -28.40 12.89
C SER A 534 -44.74 -29.18 12.32
N ILE A 535 -43.58 -29.10 12.96
CA ILE A 535 -42.37 -29.84 12.58
C ILE A 535 -42.05 -31.00 13.55
N HIS A 536 -43.00 -31.32 14.44
CA HIS A 536 -42.90 -32.40 15.42
C HIS A 536 -41.64 -32.35 16.30
N LEU A 537 -41.19 -31.14 16.66
CA LEU A 537 -40.04 -30.95 17.54
C LEU A 537 -40.55 -30.68 18.97
N ALA A 538 -40.32 -31.65 19.86
CA ALA A 538 -40.74 -31.58 21.26
C ALA A 538 -39.96 -30.53 22.05
N ALA A 539 -40.57 -30.01 23.12
CA ALA A 539 -39.85 -29.20 24.10
C ALA A 539 -38.68 -29.98 24.72
N ARG A 540 -37.63 -29.26 25.12
CA ARG A 540 -36.39 -29.86 25.65
C ARG A 540 -36.67 -30.80 26.83
N PRO A 541 -35.96 -31.94 26.92
CA PRO A 541 -36.11 -32.87 28.04
C PRO A 541 -35.55 -32.29 29.35
N SER A 542 -36.03 -32.82 30.48
CA SER A 542 -35.52 -32.44 31.81
C SER A 542 -34.08 -32.89 32.05
N VAL A 543 -33.64 -33.96 31.39
CA VAL A 543 -32.29 -34.53 31.46
C VAL A 543 -31.75 -34.82 30.07
N GLY A 544 -30.42 -34.92 29.92
CA GLY A 544 -29.80 -35.29 28.64
C GLY A 544 -29.65 -34.14 27.63
N GLN A 545 -29.85 -32.89 28.05
CA GLN A 545 -29.84 -31.72 27.16
C GLN A 545 -28.50 -31.55 26.44
N LEU A 546 -27.38 -31.78 27.13
CA LEU A 546 -26.05 -31.65 26.52
C LEU A 546 -25.84 -32.69 25.41
N GLN A 547 -26.25 -33.95 25.63
CA GLN A 547 -26.15 -35.02 24.64
C GLN A 547 -26.92 -34.64 23.38
N LEU A 548 -28.13 -34.09 23.55
CA LEU A 548 -28.96 -33.62 22.43
C LEU A 548 -28.30 -32.45 21.69
N LEU A 549 -27.75 -31.46 22.38
CA LEU A 549 -27.00 -30.37 21.75
C LEU A 549 -25.80 -30.90 20.95
N GLN A 550 -25.05 -31.88 21.47
CA GLN A 550 -23.87 -32.43 20.79
C GLN A 550 -24.20 -33.09 19.46
N THR A 551 -25.40 -33.68 19.29
CA THR A 551 -25.85 -34.26 18.02
C THR A 551 -25.88 -33.26 16.87
N MET A 552 -26.06 -31.98 17.18
CA MET A 552 -26.07 -30.89 16.19
C MET A 552 -24.70 -30.20 16.16
N ARG A 553 -24.10 -30.00 17.33
CA ARG A 553 -22.89 -29.22 17.48
C ARG A 553 -21.65 -29.87 16.86
N GLN A 554 -21.40 -31.14 17.13
CA GLN A 554 -20.19 -31.82 16.65
C GLN A 554 -20.11 -31.89 15.12
N PRO A 555 -21.17 -32.30 14.40
CA PRO A 555 -21.12 -32.36 12.93
C PRO A 555 -21.20 -31.00 12.24
N TYR A 556 -21.90 -30.01 12.82
CA TYR A 556 -22.27 -28.79 12.07
C TYR A 556 -21.81 -27.46 12.68
N LEU A 557 -21.42 -27.39 13.95
CA LEU A 557 -21.11 -26.10 14.60
C LEU A 557 -19.67 -25.93 15.07
N CYS A 558 -18.86 -26.99 14.98
CA CYS A 558 -17.47 -26.95 15.42
C CYS A 558 -16.55 -26.45 14.30
N ASP A 559 -15.36 -26.02 14.70
CA ASP A 559 -14.31 -25.70 13.74
C ASP A 559 -13.87 -26.96 12.97
N GLY A 560 -13.52 -26.78 11.69
CA GLY A 560 -13.13 -27.87 10.79
C GLY A 560 -14.28 -28.74 10.27
N THR A 561 -15.54 -28.43 10.59
CA THR A 561 -16.69 -29.10 9.96
C THR A 561 -16.87 -28.66 8.51
N MET A 562 -17.41 -29.55 7.67
CA MET A 562 -17.75 -29.25 6.26
C MET A 562 -19.08 -28.51 6.13
N SER A 563 -19.44 -27.71 7.13
CA SER A 563 -20.67 -26.92 7.21
C SER A 563 -20.34 -25.43 7.19
N SER A 564 -21.36 -24.60 6.96
CA SER A 564 -21.21 -23.14 6.95
C SER A 564 -20.51 -22.61 8.22
N MET A 565 -20.85 -23.13 9.40
CA MET A 565 -20.25 -22.67 10.66
C MET A 565 -18.73 -22.92 10.72
N GLY A 566 -18.27 -24.08 10.24
CA GLY A 566 -16.84 -24.43 10.25
C GLY A 566 -16.03 -23.43 9.43
N GLU A 567 -16.50 -23.06 8.23
CA GLU A 567 -15.87 -22.03 7.41
C GLU A 567 -15.93 -20.65 8.08
N LEU A 568 -17.08 -20.25 8.65
CA LEU A 568 -17.22 -18.96 9.30
C LEU A 568 -16.26 -18.82 10.50
N LEU A 569 -16.12 -19.86 11.33
CA LEU A 569 -15.15 -19.88 12.44
C LEU A 569 -13.71 -19.78 11.94
N SER A 570 -13.38 -20.48 10.86
CA SER A 570 -12.06 -20.41 10.21
C SER A 570 -11.77 -19.01 9.64
N LEU A 571 -12.72 -18.42 8.92
CA LEU A 571 -12.61 -17.07 8.36
C LEU A 571 -12.51 -16.00 9.45
N LEU A 572 -13.27 -16.13 10.54
CA LEU A 572 -13.19 -15.21 11.67
C LEU A 572 -11.80 -15.23 12.32
N ALA A 573 -11.29 -16.43 12.62
CA ALA A 573 -9.95 -16.59 13.21
C ALA A 573 -8.86 -16.06 12.27
N PHE A 574 -8.94 -16.38 10.97
CA PHE A 574 -7.99 -15.88 9.98
C PHE A 574 -8.06 -14.35 9.84
N GLY A 575 -9.27 -13.79 9.83
CA GLY A 575 -9.49 -12.36 9.73
C GLY A 575 -8.91 -11.61 10.93
N TYR A 576 -9.14 -12.07 12.16
CA TYR A 576 -8.53 -11.48 13.36
C TYR A 576 -7.00 -11.47 13.32
N ALA A 577 -6.37 -12.59 12.95
CA ALA A 577 -4.91 -12.66 12.81
C ALA A 577 -4.35 -11.69 11.76
N HIS A 578 -5.17 -11.28 10.79
CA HIS A 578 -4.78 -10.35 9.74
C HIS A 578 -5.26 -8.91 9.98
N ARG A 579 -6.18 -8.65 10.92
CA ARG A 579 -6.58 -7.28 11.31
C ARG A 579 -5.36 -6.47 11.78
N SER A 580 -4.50 -7.06 12.60
CA SER A 580 -3.28 -6.41 13.10
C SER A 580 -2.25 -6.10 12.00
N ALA A 581 -2.33 -6.78 10.86
CA ALA A 581 -1.48 -6.53 9.69
C ALA A 581 -2.03 -5.40 8.80
N GLU A 582 -3.25 -4.91 9.04
CA GLU A 582 -3.87 -3.80 8.28
C GLU A 582 -3.37 -2.42 8.73
N GLY A 583 -2.54 -2.37 9.77
CA GLY A 583 -2.15 -1.14 10.46
C GLY A 583 -3.17 -0.78 11.56
N PRO A 584 -2.81 0.09 12.52
CA PRO A 584 -3.73 0.49 13.59
C PRO A 584 -4.97 1.19 13.02
N SER A 585 -6.15 0.86 13.54
CA SER A 585 -7.33 1.72 13.47
C SER A 585 -7.06 2.91 14.40
N PHE A 586 -6.55 4.01 13.86
CA PHE A 586 -6.28 5.20 14.66
C PHE A 586 -7.61 5.84 15.08
N ILE A 587 -7.91 5.83 16.39
CA ILE A 587 -8.97 6.65 16.96
C ILE A 587 -8.37 8.05 17.16
N PHE A 588 -8.95 9.03 16.47
CA PHE A 588 -8.57 10.42 16.56
C PHE A 588 -9.62 11.19 17.38
N GLU A 589 -9.17 11.86 18.42
CA GLU A 589 -10.01 12.76 19.22
C GLU A 589 -9.66 14.20 18.86
N TRP A 590 -10.67 14.98 18.47
CA TRP A 590 -10.54 16.42 18.23
C TRP A 590 -10.75 17.18 19.53
N SER A 591 -9.95 18.21 19.76
CA SER A 591 -10.23 19.20 20.81
C SER A 591 -11.49 20.01 20.47
N ASP A 592 -12.22 20.49 21.47
CA ASP A 592 -13.47 21.25 21.30
C ASP A 592 -13.31 22.51 20.43
N ASP A 593 -12.10 23.07 20.38
CA ASP A 593 -11.74 24.23 19.55
C ASP A 593 -11.36 23.86 18.10
N ASN A 594 -11.38 22.57 17.75
CA ASN A 594 -10.97 21.99 16.46
C ASN A 594 -9.53 22.35 16.03
N GLU A 595 -8.66 22.76 16.97
CA GLU A 595 -7.28 23.14 16.65
C GLU A 595 -6.27 22.01 16.91
N THR A 596 -6.65 20.93 17.60
CA THR A 596 -5.74 19.83 17.96
C THR A 596 -6.39 18.47 17.72
N ILE A 597 -5.66 17.56 17.05
CA ILE A 597 -6.00 16.14 16.92
C ILE A 597 -5.11 15.36 17.89
N SER A 598 -5.69 14.44 18.66
CA SER A 598 -4.96 13.55 19.56
C SER A 598 -5.22 12.08 19.25
N TRP A 599 -4.23 11.22 19.51
CA TRP A 599 -4.32 9.76 19.36
C TRP A 599 -3.46 9.03 20.40
N GLU A 600 -3.89 7.82 20.80
CA GLU A 600 -3.16 6.91 21.72
C GLU A 600 -2.62 7.58 23.00
N GLY A 601 -3.43 8.43 23.64
CA GLY A 601 -3.14 9.02 24.96
C GLY A 601 -1.85 9.85 25.09
N SER A 602 -1.12 10.09 24.00
CA SER A 602 0.21 10.73 24.02
C SER A 602 0.58 11.46 22.72
N GLY A 603 0.00 11.08 21.58
CA GLY A 603 0.17 11.77 20.32
C GLY A 603 -0.77 12.97 20.22
N MET A 604 -0.24 14.15 19.91
CA MET A 604 -1.03 15.34 19.60
C MET A 604 -0.47 16.08 18.38
N LEU A 605 -1.33 16.56 17.50
CA LEU A 605 -1.00 17.36 16.34
C LEU A 605 -1.88 18.61 16.29
N ALA A 606 -1.27 19.77 16.53
CA ALA A 606 -1.95 21.05 16.35
C ALA A 606 -2.08 21.40 14.86
N MET A 607 -3.20 21.99 14.45
CA MET A 607 -3.45 22.43 13.08
C MET A 607 -2.42 23.46 12.62
N LYS A 608 -1.87 24.28 13.51
CA LYS A 608 -0.73 25.16 13.22
C LYS A 608 0.53 24.38 12.82
N ALA A 609 0.83 23.29 13.54
CA ALA A 609 1.97 22.44 13.23
C ALA A 609 1.77 21.70 11.90
N PHE A 610 0.54 21.22 11.64
CA PHE A 610 0.17 20.61 10.37
C PHE A 610 0.31 21.59 9.19
N ARG A 611 -0.26 22.81 9.29
CA ARG A 611 -0.12 23.86 8.26
C ARG A 611 1.35 24.23 8.04
N GLY A 612 2.12 24.36 9.12
CA GLY A 612 3.56 24.59 9.05
C GLY A 612 4.31 23.47 8.31
N PHE A 613 3.99 22.21 8.64
CA PHE A 613 4.51 21.04 7.95
C PHE A 613 4.19 21.05 6.45
N VAL A 614 2.93 21.34 6.07
CA VAL A 614 2.53 21.43 4.66
C VAL A 614 3.31 22.52 3.92
N HIS A 615 3.48 23.70 4.52
CA HIS A 615 4.30 24.77 3.92
C HIS A 615 5.77 24.40 3.79
N ASP A 616 6.35 23.75 4.80
CA ASP A 616 7.75 23.31 4.75
C ASP A 616 7.95 22.15 3.77
N LEU A 617 6.96 21.26 3.64
CA LEU A 617 6.95 20.18 2.65
C LEU A 617 6.84 20.74 1.23
N LEU A 618 5.93 21.70 0.99
CA LEU A 618 5.81 22.40 -0.29
C LEU A 618 7.12 23.09 -0.66
N ARG A 619 7.71 23.87 0.26
CA ARG A 619 9.01 24.53 0.01
C ARG A 619 10.12 23.54 -0.33
N GLN A 620 10.15 22.39 0.36
CA GLN A 620 11.13 21.33 0.06
C GLN A 620 10.85 20.63 -1.27
N ALA A 621 9.57 20.38 -1.59
CA ALA A 621 9.15 19.79 -2.85
C ALA A 621 9.45 20.71 -4.03
N GLU A 622 9.23 22.02 -3.91
CA GLU A 622 9.61 23.04 -4.89
C GLU A 622 11.13 23.09 -5.09
N ALA A 623 11.91 23.08 -4.00
CA ALA A 623 13.37 23.06 -4.10
C ALA A 623 13.90 21.75 -4.74
N LEU A 624 13.24 20.62 -4.46
CA LEU A 624 13.56 19.33 -5.07
C LEU A 624 13.12 19.28 -6.53
N SER A 625 11.95 19.83 -6.89
CA SER A 625 11.44 19.84 -8.26
C SER A 625 12.31 20.73 -9.14
N GLU A 626 12.68 21.93 -8.69
CA GLU A 626 13.62 22.81 -9.41
C GLU A 626 14.95 22.08 -9.68
N LYS A 627 15.43 21.30 -8.71
CA LYS A 627 16.67 20.52 -8.86
C LYS A 627 16.51 19.30 -9.78
N LEU A 628 15.42 18.55 -9.68
CA LEU A 628 15.14 17.38 -10.52
C LEU A 628 14.85 17.76 -11.97
N LEU A 629 14.31 18.96 -12.18
CA LEU A 629 14.03 19.54 -13.50
C LEU A 629 15.23 20.34 -14.04
N TYR A 630 16.42 20.20 -13.43
CA TYR A 630 17.66 20.84 -13.89
C TYR A 630 17.58 22.39 -13.99
N GLY A 631 16.81 23.02 -13.09
CA GLY A 631 16.58 24.46 -13.07
C GLY A 631 15.54 24.95 -14.09
N TRP A 632 14.85 24.03 -14.77
CA TRP A 632 13.71 24.39 -15.61
C TRP A 632 12.52 24.75 -14.70
N GLN A 633 12.09 26.01 -14.76
CA GLN A 633 10.95 26.53 -13.99
C GLN A 633 9.63 26.47 -14.78
N GLY A 634 9.70 26.11 -16.07
CA GLY A 634 8.54 26.02 -16.97
C GLY A 634 7.75 27.33 -17.11
N PRO A 635 6.71 27.34 -17.96
CA PRO A 635 5.71 28.40 -17.93
C PRO A 635 4.88 28.28 -16.64
N PRO A 636 4.39 29.40 -16.06
CA PRO A 636 3.46 29.34 -14.94
C PRO A 636 2.19 28.60 -15.37
N ILE A 637 1.94 27.43 -14.80
CA ILE A 637 0.76 26.59 -15.09
C ILE A 637 -0.33 26.95 -14.08
N ASP A 638 -1.45 27.47 -14.57
CA ASP A 638 -2.66 27.58 -13.75
C ASP A 638 -3.32 26.20 -13.64
N LEU A 639 -3.14 25.56 -12.48
CA LEU A 639 -3.68 24.24 -12.20
C LEU A 639 -5.21 24.16 -12.36
N SER A 640 -5.93 25.28 -12.22
CA SER A 640 -7.39 25.32 -12.43
C SER A 640 -7.81 25.13 -13.89
N THR A 641 -6.89 25.38 -14.83
CA THR A 641 -7.10 25.23 -16.26
C THR A 641 -6.65 23.87 -16.80
N ILE A 642 -6.00 23.05 -15.97
CA ILE A 642 -5.57 21.71 -16.34
C ILE A 642 -6.78 20.78 -16.39
N HIS A 643 -7.02 20.22 -17.57
CA HIS A 643 -7.99 19.16 -17.79
C HIS A 643 -7.32 17.80 -17.54
N ASP A 644 -7.51 17.28 -16.33
CA ASP A 644 -7.11 15.93 -15.95
C ASP A 644 -8.34 15.11 -15.58
N ARG A 645 -8.61 14.05 -16.35
CA ARG A 645 -9.63 13.07 -16.01
C ARG A 645 -8.97 11.98 -15.17
N LEU A 646 -8.83 12.24 -13.88
CA LEU A 646 -8.30 11.29 -12.90
C LEU A 646 -9.05 9.94 -12.88
N SER A 647 -10.30 9.91 -13.36
CA SER A 647 -11.11 8.71 -13.53
C SER A 647 -10.75 7.87 -14.76
N ASN A 648 -9.97 8.42 -15.70
CA ASN A 648 -9.55 7.73 -16.91
C ASN A 648 -8.30 6.88 -16.64
N LYS A 649 -8.51 5.58 -16.43
CA LYS A 649 -7.45 4.60 -16.18
C LYS A 649 -6.98 3.86 -17.45
N ALA A 650 -7.31 4.38 -18.64
CA ALA A 650 -6.88 3.76 -19.89
C ALA A 650 -5.34 3.70 -19.97
N SER A 651 -4.79 2.54 -20.29
CA SER A 651 -3.33 2.40 -20.49
C SER A 651 -2.86 3.38 -21.56
N GLY A 652 -1.85 4.19 -21.24
CA GLY A 652 -1.32 5.24 -22.11
C GLY A 652 -2.01 6.61 -21.97
N TYR A 653 -3.07 6.73 -21.15
CA TYR A 653 -3.64 8.03 -20.82
C TYR A 653 -2.70 8.80 -19.87
N SER A 654 -2.41 10.03 -20.24
CA SER A 654 -1.70 11.02 -19.43
C SER A 654 -2.35 12.37 -19.70
N PHE A 655 -2.61 13.17 -18.66
CA PHE A 655 -3.11 14.53 -18.83
C PHE A 655 -2.13 15.40 -19.65
N LEU A 656 -0.85 15.01 -19.74
CA LEU A 656 0.15 15.68 -20.59
C LEU A 656 -0.22 15.63 -22.08
N ASN A 657 -0.95 14.60 -22.50
CA ASN A 657 -1.37 14.37 -23.88
C ASN A 657 -2.74 14.99 -24.19
N ASP A 658 -3.37 15.65 -23.22
CA ASP A 658 -4.62 16.37 -23.47
C ASP A 658 -4.32 17.69 -24.22
N PRO A 659 -4.88 17.91 -25.43
CA PRO A 659 -4.62 19.10 -26.22
C PRO A 659 -4.96 20.41 -25.49
N ALA A 660 -5.88 20.37 -24.52
CA ALA A 660 -6.25 21.54 -23.72
C ALA A 660 -5.11 22.00 -22.79
N ASN A 661 -4.26 21.06 -22.34
CA ASN A 661 -3.21 21.33 -21.36
C ASN A 661 -1.94 21.91 -21.99
N LYS A 662 -1.70 21.68 -23.29
CA LYS A 662 -0.51 22.15 -24.03
C LYS A 662 0.83 21.74 -23.39
N LEU A 663 0.86 20.59 -22.71
CA LEU A 663 2.05 20.06 -22.01
C LEU A 663 2.77 18.94 -22.76
N GLU A 664 2.26 18.54 -23.92
CA GLU A 664 2.72 17.40 -24.72
C GLU A 664 4.22 17.43 -25.04
N HIS A 665 4.82 18.61 -25.16
CA HIS A 665 6.24 18.78 -25.48
C HIS A 665 7.09 19.30 -24.31
N ALA A 666 6.52 19.46 -23.11
CA ALA A 666 7.23 20.01 -21.96
C ALA A 666 8.43 19.12 -21.55
N TYR A 667 8.31 17.80 -21.73
CA TYR A 667 9.39 16.87 -21.45
C TYR A 667 10.63 17.11 -22.33
N LEU A 668 10.48 17.63 -23.55
CA LEU A 668 11.59 17.97 -24.44
C LEU A 668 12.42 19.16 -23.91
N GLU A 669 11.76 20.08 -23.21
CA GLU A 669 12.45 21.22 -22.58
C GLU A 669 13.25 20.78 -21.36
N VAL A 670 12.68 19.89 -20.55
CA VAL A 670 13.37 19.26 -19.42
C VAL A 670 14.54 18.41 -19.92
N PHE A 671 14.37 17.65 -21.01
CA PHE A 671 15.44 16.88 -21.66
C PHE A 671 16.59 17.79 -22.14
N GLN A 672 16.26 18.94 -22.72
CA GLN A 672 17.25 19.93 -23.13
C GLN A 672 18.02 20.49 -21.93
N ALA A 673 17.32 20.87 -20.85
CA ALA A 673 17.94 21.34 -19.61
C ALA A 673 18.86 20.28 -18.98
N ALA A 674 18.40 19.03 -18.92
CA ALA A 674 19.15 17.88 -18.42
C ALA A 674 20.40 17.61 -19.26
N SER A 675 20.31 17.69 -20.58
CA SER A 675 21.43 17.46 -21.49
C SER A 675 22.49 18.56 -21.44
N LEU A 676 22.11 19.78 -21.07
CA LEU A 676 23.00 20.94 -20.98
C LEU A 676 23.48 21.23 -19.55
N SER A 677 23.08 20.43 -18.56
CA SER A 677 23.45 20.63 -17.16
C SER A 677 24.98 20.65 -16.93
N PRO A 678 25.52 21.63 -16.19
CA PRO A 678 26.97 21.80 -16.02
C PRO A 678 27.62 20.78 -15.06
N LEU A 679 26.85 20.08 -14.24
CA LEU A 679 27.36 19.16 -13.20
C LEU A 679 26.93 17.69 -13.41
N ASP A 680 25.78 17.45 -14.04
CA ASP A 680 25.15 16.12 -14.18
C ASP A 680 24.49 15.90 -15.54
N ALA A 681 25.09 16.42 -16.60
CA ALA A 681 24.48 16.24 -17.89
C ALA A 681 24.39 14.80 -18.36
N LEU A 682 23.26 14.55 -19.03
CA LEU A 682 22.99 13.30 -19.74
C LEU A 682 23.97 13.08 -20.88
N LEU A 683 24.41 14.16 -21.56
CA LEU A 683 25.43 14.11 -22.60
C LEU A 683 26.82 14.29 -21.98
N ARG A 684 27.61 13.21 -22.01
CA ARG A 684 29.01 13.19 -21.54
C ARG A 684 29.97 13.02 -22.72
N PRO A 685 31.19 13.59 -22.67
CA PRO A 685 32.21 13.30 -23.67
C PRO A 685 32.53 11.79 -23.67
N ALA A 686 32.62 11.17 -24.86
CA ALA A 686 32.94 9.75 -24.95
C ALA A 686 34.38 9.47 -24.48
N GLN A 687 34.56 8.50 -23.59
CA GLN A 687 35.85 8.23 -22.91
C GLN A 687 36.98 7.77 -23.85
N ASN A 688 36.68 7.41 -25.11
CA ASN A 688 37.63 6.88 -26.10
C ASN A 688 37.58 7.62 -27.45
N ALA A 689 37.14 8.87 -27.50
CA ALA A 689 37.01 9.61 -28.76
C ALA A 689 38.38 10.07 -29.31
N THR A 690 38.70 9.69 -30.54
CA THR A 690 39.90 10.17 -31.27
C THR A 690 39.73 11.57 -31.86
N THR A 691 38.52 12.12 -31.85
CA THR A 691 38.16 13.44 -32.39
C THR A 691 37.35 14.25 -31.37
N SER A 692 37.61 15.56 -31.31
CA SER A 692 36.84 16.48 -30.46
C SER A 692 35.41 16.60 -30.99
N GLY A 693 34.45 15.89 -30.38
CA GLY A 693 33.03 15.99 -30.77
C GLY A 693 32.16 14.74 -30.57
N GLU A 694 32.72 13.60 -30.15
CA GLU A 694 31.91 12.40 -29.86
C GLU A 694 31.34 12.46 -28.43
N TRP A 695 30.01 12.42 -28.34
CA TRP A 695 29.24 12.44 -27.10
C TRP A 695 28.60 11.07 -26.86
N ASP A 696 28.62 10.60 -25.62
CA ASP A 696 27.88 9.42 -25.19
C ASP A 696 26.39 9.77 -25.08
N THR A 697 25.60 9.25 -26.03
CA THR A 697 24.16 9.50 -26.14
C THR A 697 23.31 8.43 -25.49
N ARG A 698 23.88 7.37 -24.88
CA ARG A 698 23.10 6.25 -24.32
C ARG A 698 22.11 6.70 -23.26
N ALA A 699 22.54 7.57 -22.34
CA ALA A 699 21.68 8.11 -21.30
C ALA A 699 20.61 9.06 -21.86
N ALA A 700 20.92 9.78 -22.94
CA ALA A 700 19.98 10.68 -23.61
C ALA A 700 18.90 9.90 -24.37
N ALA A 701 19.26 8.81 -25.06
CA ALA A 701 18.33 7.96 -25.82
C ALA A 701 17.30 7.23 -24.94
N HIS A 702 17.63 6.94 -23.68
CA HIS A 702 16.68 6.32 -22.73
C HIS A 702 15.62 7.28 -22.19
N MET A 703 15.87 8.59 -22.23
CA MET A 703 14.93 9.58 -21.68
C MET A 703 13.89 10.00 -22.72
N THR A 704 14.13 9.72 -24.00
CA THR A 704 13.22 10.03 -25.09
C THR A 704 12.29 8.86 -25.46
N THR A 705 12.49 7.69 -24.85
CA THR A 705 11.69 6.46 -25.05
C THR A 705 10.63 6.22 -23.97
N ILE A 706 10.45 7.16 -23.04
CA ILE A 706 9.40 7.16 -21.99
C ILE A 706 8.23 8.00 -22.50
#